data_AF-A0A3M9MK98-F1
#
_entry.id   AF-A0A3M9MK98-F1
#
_cell.length_a   1.000
_cell.length_b   1.000
_cell.length_c   1.000
_cell.angle_alpha   90.00
_cell.angle_beta   90.00
_cell.angle_gamma   90.00
#
_symmetry.space_group_name_H-M   'P 1'
#
loop_
_entity.id
_entity.type
_entity.pdbx_description
1 polymer ?
#
loop_
_entity_poly.entity_id
_entity_poly.type
_entity_poly.pdbx_seq_one_letter_code
_entity_poly.pdbx_strand_id
1 'polypeptide(L)'
;MSRDVSATYRLQLHAGFTFADAAAQLDYLAALGVSHLYLSPILQAAPGSMHGYDVVDHSRISEELGGRGAFEQLATAAHSRGLGLVVDVVPNHMAICAPESLNPQLWTLLRDGRDAETAHWFDIDWKAGGGRIGLPFLGKPLAEVLAAGEITLDRSGDEPVLRYFDHVWPLSVGTDTTDDVAELLERQHYRLADWRAQDAVLNYRRFFDVDTLIAIRVEEQDVFDATHALLLELDDAGFIDGFRIDHPDGLADPTGYLERLSDKRSRGTKVWIEKILEPGESLPRGWRCSGTTGYDALRVVQSALVDPEAAATLRATWTASGGDPDFPHAVDVAKRQVVSHSLQPEVLRLTRRAHEALPDLDPGRLREAIVELLVAGSVYRVYVRPRHRTSSIAHELVEDAHAVAVHARPDLAPELEALAPLALLAEESPAALDFGVRFQQTWGPVMAKGIEDTTFYRWAELIALNEVGSDPSQVGESAADDLHNWCAQQQANWPGTMTTLTTHDTKRSEDTRARLIAVAGDPLSWQTISRATGAAAKAAGVDPRTAHFVWQTLLGVEPAGDDRVRDYLCKALREAGLKTRWTDPDPAYEQRVIDFALALAAGGAVHDAMTAAVSSNERAIRAITLGAKLVQLTMPGVPDSYQGTELVTRTLVDPDNRRPVDFDRRVELLRSGTPTDLDSEKLHVVTTALRARRDHPRVFGSESSYRPVLSSSEHLLGFSRSVAPGRLTGAIVRGGRETFVTLATRAPARLERTHGWGDATVDLAAGDWHDHLTGETVTSDGQVRLAELLSAWPVALLERS
;
A
#
# COMPACT_ATOMS: atom_id res chain seq x y z
N MET A 1 -0.98 -31.82 0.97
CA MET A 1 0.14 -31.30 1.78
C MET A 1 0.31 -29.85 1.38
N SER A 2 0.30 -28.90 2.32
CA SER A 2 0.51 -27.47 2.04
C SER A 2 1.89 -27.28 1.41
N ARG A 3 1.98 -26.49 0.33
CA ARG A 3 3.25 -26.08 -0.26
C ARG A 3 3.89 -25.01 0.62
N ASP A 4 5.21 -25.08 0.83
CA ASP A 4 5.92 -24.04 1.56
C ASP A 4 6.07 -22.79 0.69
N VAL A 5 5.78 -21.62 1.27
CA VAL A 5 5.84 -20.34 0.57
C VAL A 5 7.24 -19.75 0.75
N SER A 6 8.05 -19.76 -0.32
CA SER A 6 9.41 -19.21 -0.30
C SER A 6 9.52 -17.81 -0.90
N ALA A 7 8.63 -17.46 -1.83
CA ALA A 7 8.51 -16.16 -2.50
C ALA A 7 7.18 -16.05 -3.26
N THR A 8 6.66 -14.83 -3.39
CA THR A 8 5.43 -14.51 -4.14
C THR A 8 5.71 -13.59 -5.33
N TYR A 9 4.88 -13.71 -6.37
CA TYR A 9 4.90 -12.82 -7.53
C TYR A 9 3.51 -12.20 -7.75
N ARG A 10 3.36 -10.89 -7.52
CA ARG A 10 2.08 -10.20 -7.63
C ARG A 10 1.71 -9.96 -9.09
N LEU A 11 0.54 -10.46 -9.52
CA LEU A 11 -0.07 -10.25 -10.83
C LEU A 11 -1.34 -9.41 -10.71
N GLN A 12 -1.42 -8.34 -11.51
CA GLN A 12 -2.59 -7.50 -11.69
C GLN A 12 -3.47 -8.08 -12.79
N LEU A 13 -4.55 -8.75 -12.41
CA LEU A 13 -5.49 -9.35 -13.33
C LEU A 13 -6.56 -8.33 -13.73
N HIS A 14 -6.90 -8.29 -15.01
CA HIS A 14 -7.99 -7.49 -15.59
C HIS A 14 -8.35 -8.05 -16.97
N ALA A 15 -9.33 -7.46 -17.67
CA ALA A 15 -9.76 -7.93 -19.00
C ALA A 15 -8.64 -7.99 -20.07
N GLY A 16 -7.52 -7.28 -19.85
CA GLY A 16 -6.34 -7.29 -20.73
C GLY A 16 -5.19 -8.19 -20.26
N PHE A 17 -5.32 -8.82 -19.09
CA PHE A 17 -4.40 -9.82 -18.54
C PHE A 17 -5.19 -10.77 -17.62
N THR A 18 -5.75 -11.82 -18.22
CA THR A 18 -6.73 -12.74 -17.64
C THR A 18 -6.08 -13.94 -16.93
N PHE A 19 -6.87 -14.88 -16.40
CA PHE A 19 -6.33 -16.15 -15.88
C PHE A 19 -5.59 -16.96 -16.95
N ALA A 20 -6.05 -16.91 -18.21
CA ALA A 20 -5.39 -17.60 -19.31
C ALA A 20 -4.02 -16.98 -19.63
N ASP A 21 -3.92 -15.65 -19.58
CA ASP A 21 -2.67 -14.93 -19.80
C ASP A 21 -1.68 -15.21 -18.67
N ALA A 22 -2.14 -15.21 -17.42
CA ALA A 22 -1.34 -15.63 -16.27
C ALA A 22 -0.87 -17.09 -16.41
N ALA A 23 -1.73 -18.00 -16.89
CA ALA A 23 -1.37 -19.40 -17.12
C ALA A 23 -0.27 -19.56 -18.17
N ALA A 24 -0.24 -18.69 -19.19
CA ALA A 24 0.82 -18.68 -20.21
C ALA A 24 2.20 -18.30 -19.64
N GLN A 25 2.25 -17.57 -18.51
CA GLN A 25 3.52 -17.15 -17.90
C GLN A 25 4.08 -18.14 -16.87
N LEU A 26 3.39 -19.25 -16.58
CA LEU A 26 3.78 -20.15 -15.48
C LEU A 26 5.18 -20.77 -15.67
N ASP A 27 5.57 -21.09 -16.91
CA ASP A 27 6.91 -21.65 -17.19
C ASP A 27 8.00 -20.62 -16.88
N TYR A 28 7.76 -19.36 -17.24
CA TYR A 28 8.66 -18.24 -16.92
C TYR A 28 8.75 -18.02 -15.41
N LEU A 29 7.62 -17.94 -14.71
CA LEU A 29 7.59 -17.70 -13.27
C LEU A 29 8.25 -18.84 -12.48
N ALA A 30 8.02 -20.10 -12.88
CA ALA A 30 8.72 -21.25 -12.29
C ALA A 30 10.25 -21.18 -12.53
N ALA A 31 10.67 -20.77 -13.73
CA ALA A 31 12.08 -20.59 -14.07
C ALA A 31 12.73 -19.42 -13.31
N LEU A 32 11.99 -18.33 -13.07
CA LEU A 32 12.42 -17.19 -12.25
C LEU A 32 12.73 -17.63 -10.81
N GLY A 33 11.98 -18.60 -10.28
CA GLY A 33 12.24 -19.22 -8.98
C GLY A 33 11.24 -18.88 -7.89
N VAL A 34 10.11 -18.25 -8.22
CA VAL A 34 9.04 -17.99 -7.25
C VAL A 34 8.31 -19.28 -6.87
N SER A 35 7.64 -19.27 -5.72
CA SER A 35 6.86 -20.43 -5.26
C SER A 35 5.36 -20.25 -5.43
N HIS A 36 4.87 -19.00 -5.42
CA HIS A 36 3.45 -18.70 -5.45
C HIS A 36 3.18 -17.50 -6.36
N LEU A 37 2.10 -17.58 -7.13
CA LEU A 37 1.50 -16.41 -7.75
C LEU A 37 0.64 -15.72 -6.70
N TYR A 38 0.77 -14.41 -6.57
CA TYR A 38 -0.10 -13.58 -5.75
C TYR A 38 -1.04 -12.83 -6.70
N LEU A 39 -2.30 -13.24 -6.77
CA LEU A 39 -3.29 -12.70 -7.68
C LEU A 39 -4.00 -11.51 -7.05
N SER A 40 -4.29 -10.46 -7.83
CA SER A 40 -5.28 -9.44 -7.48
C SER A 40 -6.67 -10.04 -7.25
N PRO A 41 -7.65 -9.30 -6.70
CA PRO A 41 -8.98 -9.82 -6.40
C PRO A 41 -9.62 -10.54 -7.60
N ILE A 42 -10.19 -11.72 -7.33
CA ILE A 42 -10.72 -12.62 -8.37
C ILE A 42 -12.25 -12.67 -8.45
N LEU A 43 -12.94 -12.11 -7.45
CA LEU A 43 -14.39 -12.06 -7.40
C LEU A 43 -14.93 -11.08 -8.44
N GLN A 44 -16.20 -11.22 -8.81
CA GLN A 44 -16.82 -10.37 -9.81
C GLN A 44 -16.81 -8.90 -9.34
N ALA A 45 -16.06 -8.08 -10.06
CA ALA A 45 -15.95 -6.65 -9.86
C ALA A 45 -16.83 -5.88 -10.86
N ALA A 46 -16.89 -4.57 -10.71
CA ALA A 46 -17.57 -3.71 -11.68
C ALA A 46 -16.98 -3.89 -13.09
N PRO A 47 -17.81 -3.85 -14.16
CA PRO A 47 -17.35 -4.01 -15.52
C PRO A 47 -16.24 -3.02 -15.90
N GLY A 48 -15.21 -3.52 -16.59
CA GLY A 48 -14.04 -2.73 -16.97
C GLY A 48 -13.09 -2.39 -15.81
N SER A 49 -13.28 -2.97 -14.62
CA SER A 49 -12.37 -2.80 -13.51
C SER A 49 -10.96 -3.27 -13.88
N MET A 50 -9.98 -2.39 -13.63
CA MET A 50 -8.57 -2.66 -13.87
C MET A 50 -7.85 -3.24 -12.63
N HIS A 51 -8.60 -3.50 -11.55
CA HIS A 51 -8.02 -3.85 -10.25
C HIS A 51 -8.81 -4.85 -9.41
N GLY A 52 -10.12 -4.96 -9.58
CA GLY A 52 -10.96 -5.94 -8.88
C GLY A 52 -11.43 -5.58 -7.46
N TYR A 53 -10.91 -4.51 -6.84
CA TYR A 53 -11.34 -4.05 -5.49
C TYR A 53 -12.81 -3.58 -5.38
N ASP A 54 -13.41 -3.19 -6.49
CA ASP A 54 -14.80 -2.77 -6.64
C ASP A 54 -15.74 -3.96 -6.84
N VAL A 55 -15.75 -4.88 -5.87
CA VAL A 55 -16.55 -6.12 -5.89
C VAL A 55 -18.05 -5.82 -5.96
N VAL A 56 -18.74 -6.41 -6.92
CA VAL A 56 -20.20 -6.32 -7.06
C VAL A 56 -20.91 -7.62 -6.67
N ASP A 57 -20.22 -8.76 -6.73
CA ASP A 57 -20.81 -10.06 -6.40
C ASP A 57 -19.77 -11.06 -5.85
N HIS A 58 -19.93 -11.45 -4.59
CA HIS A 58 -19.05 -12.39 -3.90
C HIS A 58 -19.29 -13.86 -4.26
N SER A 59 -20.40 -14.18 -4.94
CA SER A 59 -20.78 -15.55 -5.29
C SER A 59 -20.19 -16.04 -6.60
N ARG A 60 -19.46 -15.16 -7.33
CA ARG A 60 -18.92 -15.46 -8.65
C ARG A 60 -17.47 -15.03 -8.78
N ILE A 61 -16.70 -15.86 -9.51
CA ILE A 61 -15.41 -15.45 -10.06
C ILE A 61 -15.67 -14.53 -11.26
N SER A 62 -14.86 -13.49 -11.42
CA SER A 62 -15.01 -12.49 -12.48
C SER A 62 -15.04 -13.12 -13.88
N GLU A 63 -16.11 -12.84 -14.63
CA GLU A 63 -16.25 -13.29 -16.02
C GLU A 63 -15.24 -12.62 -16.95
N GLU A 64 -14.85 -11.36 -16.68
CA GLU A 64 -13.82 -10.65 -17.45
C GLU A 64 -12.43 -11.27 -17.31
N LEU A 65 -12.19 -12.02 -16.23
CA LEU A 65 -10.95 -12.80 -16.04
C LEU A 65 -11.04 -14.20 -16.66
N GLY A 66 -12.19 -14.60 -17.20
CA GLY A 66 -12.47 -15.92 -17.78
C GLY A 66 -13.33 -16.84 -16.90
N GLY A 67 -13.82 -16.34 -15.76
CA GLY A 67 -14.72 -17.07 -14.87
C GLY A 67 -14.06 -18.22 -14.09
N ARG A 68 -14.89 -18.95 -13.33
CA ARG A 68 -14.44 -20.02 -12.42
C ARG A 68 -13.64 -21.11 -13.12
N GLY A 69 -14.08 -21.54 -14.30
CA GLY A 69 -13.40 -22.60 -15.05
C GLY A 69 -11.97 -22.24 -15.46
N ALA A 70 -11.72 -20.98 -15.84
CA ALA A 70 -10.38 -20.51 -16.17
C ALA A 70 -9.49 -20.38 -14.92
N PHE A 71 -10.07 -19.94 -13.78
CA PHE A 71 -9.35 -19.92 -12.51
C PHE A 71 -8.89 -21.32 -12.06
N GLU A 72 -9.78 -22.32 -12.08
CA GLU A 72 -9.45 -23.69 -11.71
C GLU A 72 -8.39 -24.31 -12.65
N GLN A 73 -8.42 -23.95 -13.94
CA GLN A 73 -7.39 -24.33 -14.92
C GLN A 73 -6.03 -23.70 -14.61
N LEU A 74 -6.00 -22.40 -14.29
CA LEU A 74 -4.78 -21.70 -13.84
C LEU A 74 -4.21 -22.38 -12.60
N ALA A 75 -5.03 -22.62 -11.57
CA ALA A 75 -4.61 -23.26 -10.33
C ALA A 75 -4.02 -24.65 -10.58
N THR A 76 -4.73 -25.49 -11.35
CA THR A 76 -4.25 -26.84 -11.72
C THR A 76 -2.92 -26.77 -12.49
N ALA A 77 -2.80 -25.85 -13.45
CA ALA A 77 -1.59 -25.68 -14.24
C ALA A 77 -0.41 -25.17 -13.41
N ALA A 78 -0.64 -24.24 -12.47
CA ALA A 78 0.36 -23.75 -11.53
C ALA A 78 0.83 -24.88 -10.60
N HIS A 79 -0.11 -25.61 -10.01
CA HIS A 79 0.18 -26.74 -9.11
C HIS A 79 0.99 -27.84 -9.78
N SER A 80 0.73 -28.13 -11.06
CA SER A 80 1.50 -29.11 -11.84
C SER A 80 2.98 -28.73 -12.02
N ARG A 81 3.32 -27.44 -11.85
CA ARG A 81 4.67 -26.87 -11.92
C ARG A 81 5.28 -26.62 -10.53
N GLY A 82 4.59 -27.02 -9.47
CA GLY A 82 5.01 -26.75 -8.09
C GLY A 82 4.77 -25.31 -7.62
N LEU A 83 4.02 -24.52 -8.38
CA LEU A 83 3.60 -23.16 -7.99
C LEU A 83 2.26 -23.21 -7.25
N GLY A 84 2.08 -22.41 -6.20
CA GLY A 84 0.80 -22.21 -5.52
C GLY A 84 0.15 -20.87 -5.83
N LEU A 85 -1.07 -20.65 -5.34
CA LEU A 85 -1.82 -19.39 -5.53
C LEU A 85 -2.14 -18.71 -4.20
N VAL A 86 -1.84 -17.43 -4.09
CA VAL A 86 -2.32 -16.52 -3.04
C VAL A 86 -3.34 -15.57 -3.67
N VAL A 87 -4.53 -15.47 -3.09
CA VAL A 87 -5.63 -14.65 -3.60
C VAL A 87 -5.86 -13.44 -2.70
N ASP A 88 -5.97 -12.27 -3.31
CA ASP A 88 -6.38 -11.04 -2.63
C ASP A 88 -7.90 -11.02 -2.35
N VAL A 89 -8.28 -10.63 -1.14
CA VAL A 89 -9.65 -10.70 -0.61
C VAL A 89 -10.06 -9.32 -0.08
N VAL A 90 -11.25 -8.87 -0.45
CA VAL A 90 -11.76 -7.52 -0.15
C VAL A 90 -12.96 -7.61 0.82
N PRO A 91 -12.74 -7.75 2.13
CA PRO A 91 -13.81 -7.98 3.10
C PRO A 91 -14.48 -6.69 3.60
N ASN A 92 -13.94 -5.51 3.30
CA ASN A 92 -14.38 -4.27 3.91
C ASN A 92 -15.56 -3.62 3.19
N HIS A 93 -15.68 -3.79 1.88
CA HIS A 93 -16.58 -2.99 1.04
C HIS A 93 -17.02 -3.70 -0.25
N MET A 94 -18.06 -3.15 -0.87
CA MET A 94 -18.57 -3.50 -2.19
C MET A 94 -18.78 -2.23 -3.02
N ALA A 95 -18.87 -2.38 -4.34
CA ALA A 95 -19.12 -1.25 -5.24
C ALA A 95 -20.59 -0.83 -5.30
N ILE A 96 -20.81 0.49 -5.35
CA ILE A 96 -21.98 1.14 -5.90
C ILE A 96 -21.58 1.66 -7.28
N CYS A 97 -21.92 0.91 -8.33
CA CYS A 97 -21.59 1.25 -9.70
C CYS A 97 -22.83 1.21 -10.59
N ALA A 98 -22.83 2.01 -11.65
CA ALA A 98 -23.88 2.02 -12.66
C ALA A 98 -23.74 0.82 -13.63
N PRO A 99 -24.85 0.13 -13.99
CA PRO A 99 -26.16 0.19 -13.32
C PRO A 99 -26.11 -0.52 -11.95
N GLU A 100 -26.80 0.02 -10.95
CA GLU A 100 -26.74 -0.43 -9.55
C GLU A 100 -27.23 -1.87 -9.36
N SER A 101 -28.00 -2.39 -10.32
CA SER A 101 -28.43 -3.80 -10.39
C SER A 101 -27.27 -4.80 -10.47
N LEU A 102 -26.05 -4.34 -10.84
CA LEU A 102 -24.85 -5.18 -10.86
C LEU A 102 -24.47 -5.70 -9.47
N ASN A 103 -24.85 -4.97 -8.41
CA ASN A 103 -24.69 -5.39 -7.02
C ASN A 103 -26.06 -5.86 -6.48
N PRO A 104 -26.34 -7.17 -6.43
CA PRO A 104 -27.68 -7.68 -6.08
C PRO A 104 -28.11 -7.32 -4.66
N GLN A 105 -27.16 -7.27 -3.72
CA GLN A 105 -27.42 -6.94 -2.32
C GLN A 105 -27.79 -5.46 -2.19
N LEU A 106 -27.10 -4.57 -2.91
CA LEU A 106 -27.43 -3.15 -2.99
C LEU A 106 -28.77 -2.93 -3.69
N TRP A 107 -29.04 -3.62 -4.79
CA TRP A 107 -30.32 -3.51 -5.51
C TRP A 107 -31.51 -3.81 -4.60
N THR A 108 -31.42 -4.90 -3.83
CA THR A 108 -32.44 -5.31 -2.86
C THR A 108 -32.61 -4.26 -1.76
N LEU A 109 -31.50 -3.72 -1.24
CA LEU A 109 -31.50 -2.62 -0.26
C LEU A 109 -32.18 -1.35 -0.82
N LEU A 110 -31.90 -0.96 -2.06
CA LEU A 110 -32.49 0.24 -2.66
C LEU A 110 -33.99 0.09 -2.90
N ARG A 111 -34.46 -1.13 -3.22
CA ARG A 111 -35.87 -1.44 -3.47
C ARG A 111 -36.70 -1.57 -2.19
N ASP A 112 -36.17 -2.23 -1.16
CA ASP A 112 -36.93 -2.62 0.04
C ASP A 112 -36.53 -1.79 1.29
N GLY A 113 -35.50 -0.94 1.17
CA GLY A 113 -35.05 -0.03 2.21
C GLY A 113 -34.55 -0.76 3.46
N ARG A 114 -34.87 -0.20 4.63
CA ARG A 114 -34.43 -0.73 5.94
C ARG A 114 -34.98 -2.12 6.26
N ASP A 115 -36.07 -2.52 5.59
CA ASP A 115 -36.76 -3.79 5.82
C ASP A 115 -36.22 -4.89 4.87
N ALA A 116 -35.25 -4.56 4.00
CA ALA A 116 -34.56 -5.50 3.13
C ALA A 116 -33.76 -6.55 3.94
N GLU A 117 -33.74 -7.80 3.46
CA GLU A 117 -32.91 -8.86 4.05
C GLU A 117 -31.40 -8.57 3.96
N THR A 118 -30.99 -7.66 3.06
CA THR A 118 -29.60 -7.23 2.90
C THR A 118 -29.30 -5.90 3.59
N ALA A 119 -30.26 -5.27 4.27
CA ALA A 119 -30.04 -3.96 4.88
C ALA A 119 -28.95 -3.98 5.96
N HIS A 120 -28.83 -5.07 6.72
CA HIS A 120 -27.80 -5.22 7.76
C HIS A 120 -26.41 -5.52 7.20
N TRP A 121 -26.29 -5.91 5.93
CA TRP A 121 -24.99 -6.10 5.29
C TRP A 121 -24.19 -4.82 5.24
N PHE A 122 -24.85 -3.68 5.08
CA PHE A 122 -24.22 -2.40 4.86
C PHE A 122 -24.24 -1.53 6.11
N ASP A 123 -23.20 -0.72 6.28
CA ASP A 123 -23.05 0.14 7.45
C ASP A 123 -23.68 1.52 7.22
N ILE A 124 -25.00 1.60 7.43
CA ILE A 124 -25.84 2.77 7.13
C ILE A 124 -26.37 3.42 8.42
N ASP A 125 -26.16 4.72 8.57
CA ASP A 125 -26.83 5.57 9.55
C ASP A 125 -28.21 6.00 9.05
N TRP A 126 -29.17 5.09 9.21
CA TRP A 126 -30.58 5.32 8.84
C TRP A 126 -31.21 6.51 9.55
N LYS A 127 -30.77 6.84 10.77
CA LYS A 127 -31.30 7.97 11.54
C LYS A 127 -30.90 9.29 10.89
N ALA A 128 -29.64 9.42 10.46
CA ALA A 128 -29.16 10.60 9.74
C ALA A 128 -29.87 10.80 8.40
N GLY A 129 -30.20 9.71 7.70
CA GLY A 129 -30.90 9.75 6.42
C GLY A 129 -32.42 9.89 6.51
N GLY A 130 -33.01 9.99 7.72
CA GLY A 130 -34.47 10.03 7.88
C GLY A 130 -35.17 8.76 7.38
N GLY A 131 -34.53 7.61 7.53
CA GLY A 131 -35.01 6.31 7.02
C GLY A 131 -34.69 6.03 5.56
N ARG A 132 -33.88 6.88 4.90
CA ARG A 132 -33.43 6.69 3.51
C ARG A 132 -31.91 6.59 3.42
N ILE A 133 -31.42 5.94 2.37
CA ILE A 133 -30.01 5.98 1.99
C ILE A 133 -29.74 7.19 1.08
N GLY A 134 -28.69 7.95 1.34
CA GLY A 134 -28.32 9.09 0.50
C GLY A 134 -27.31 8.73 -0.57
N LEU A 135 -27.59 9.08 -1.83
CA LEU A 135 -26.75 8.76 -2.99
C LEU A 135 -26.34 10.06 -3.72
N PRO A 136 -25.14 10.58 -3.48
CA PRO A 136 -24.68 11.84 -4.06
C PRO A 136 -24.05 11.62 -5.45
N PHE A 137 -24.84 11.16 -6.44
CA PHE A 137 -24.34 10.81 -7.78
C PHE A 137 -24.79 11.75 -8.91
N LEU A 138 -25.65 12.73 -8.62
CA LEU A 138 -26.11 13.66 -9.65
C LEU A 138 -24.99 14.66 -9.99
N GLY A 139 -24.86 15.00 -11.27
CA GLY A 139 -23.90 16.02 -11.72
C GLY A 139 -24.29 17.46 -11.36
N LYS A 140 -25.54 17.67 -10.91
CA LYS A 140 -26.18 18.96 -10.62
C LYS A 140 -27.21 18.82 -9.49
N PRO A 141 -27.71 19.92 -8.91
CA PRO A 141 -28.84 19.88 -7.98
C PRO A 141 -30.07 19.17 -8.57
N LEU A 142 -30.75 18.36 -7.76
CA LEU A 142 -31.89 17.53 -8.18
C LEU A 142 -32.98 18.32 -8.92
N ALA A 143 -33.28 19.55 -8.47
CA ALA A 143 -34.28 20.40 -9.11
C ALA A 143 -33.92 20.75 -10.56
N GLU A 144 -32.64 20.97 -10.86
CA GLU A 144 -32.17 21.24 -12.22
C GLU A 144 -32.19 19.98 -13.09
N VAL A 145 -31.79 18.84 -12.52
CA VAL A 145 -31.85 17.53 -13.18
C VAL A 145 -33.29 17.18 -13.58
N LEU A 146 -34.25 17.40 -12.69
CA LEU A 146 -35.68 17.17 -12.95
C LEU A 146 -36.23 18.16 -14.00
N ALA A 147 -35.88 19.45 -13.90
CA ALA A 147 -36.31 20.45 -14.89
C ALA A 147 -35.77 20.16 -16.30
N ALA A 148 -34.58 19.55 -16.39
CA ALA A 148 -33.97 19.13 -17.64
C ALA A 148 -34.52 17.77 -18.16
N GLY A 149 -35.34 17.05 -17.38
CA GLY A 149 -35.82 15.72 -17.73
C GLY A 149 -34.72 14.67 -17.83
N GLU A 150 -33.58 14.88 -17.13
CA GLU A 150 -32.41 14.00 -17.19
C GLU A 150 -32.65 12.68 -16.43
N ILE A 151 -33.57 12.65 -15.45
CA ILE A 151 -34.05 11.41 -14.82
C ILE A 151 -35.33 10.96 -15.53
N THR A 152 -35.36 9.71 -15.98
CA THR A 152 -36.50 9.13 -16.71
C THR A 152 -37.03 7.87 -16.04
N LEU A 153 -38.32 7.61 -16.17
CA LEU A 153 -38.96 6.37 -15.78
C LEU A 153 -38.94 5.40 -16.97
N ASP A 154 -38.28 4.26 -16.81
CA ASP A 154 -38.24 3.18 -17.81
C ASP A 154 -39.09 1.99 -17.33
N ARG A 155 -40.06 1.58 -18.16
CA ARG A 155 -40.97 0.46 -17.93
C ARG A 155 -40.79 -0.66 -18.97
N SER A 156 -39.74 -0.61 -19.79
CA SER A 156 -39.53 -1.56 -20.89
C SER A 156 -38.97 -2.91 -20.44
N GLY A 157 -38.39 -2.99 -19.24
CA GLY A 157 -37.84 -4.20 -18.62
C GLY A 157 -38.84 -4.98 -17.76
N ASP A 158 -38.32 -5.97 -17.04
CA ASP A 158 -39.13 -6.86 -16.17
C ASP A 158 -39.71 -6.12 -14.95
N GLU A 159 -39.04 -5.06 -14.48
CA GLU A 159 -39.53 -4.16 -13.44
C GLU A 159 -39.29 -2.69 -13.83
N PRO A 160 -40.16 -1.76 -13.39
CA PRO A 160 -39.98 -0.33 -13.64
C PRO A 160 -38.81 0.24 -12.84
N VAL A 161 -38.01 1.09 -13.50
CA VAL A 161 -36.78 1.67 -12.93
C VAL A 161 -36.65 3.16 -13.24
N LEU A 162 -35.91 3.89 -12.41
CA LEU A 162 -35.48 5.26 -12.69
C LEU A 162 -34.08 5.25 -13.30
N ARG A 163 -33.87 6.01 -14.39
CA ARG A 163 -32.58 6.11 -15.09
C ARG A 163 -32.03 7.51 -15.07
N TYR A 164 -30.72 7.64 -14.86
CA TYR A 164 -29.95 8.87 -15.00
C TYR A 164 -28.62 8.56 -15.70
N PHE A 165 -28.56 8.81 -17.01
CA PHE A 165 -27.47 8.31 -17.86
C PHE A 165 -27.31 6.79 -17.67
N ASP A 166 -26.14 6.33 -17.21
CA ASP A 166 -25.86 4.92 -16.97
C ASP A 166 -26.42 4.41 -15.64
N HIS A 167 -26.76 5.30 -14.70
CA HIS A 167 -27.33 4.92 -13.41
C HIS A 167 -28.76 4.40 -13.57
N VAL A 168 -29.08 3.36 -12.81
CA VAL A 168 -30.38 2.70 -12.80
C VAL A 168 -30.75 2.38 -11.36
N TRP A 169 -31.92 2.84 -10.91
CA TRP A 169 -32.40 2.58 -9.56
C TRP A 169 -33.78 1.91 -9.58
N PRO A 170 -34.04 0.95 -8.67
CA PRO A 170 -35.33 0.28 -8.60
C PRO A 170 -36.40 1.22 -8.05
N LEU A 171 -37.65 1.05 -8.47
CA LEU A 171 -38.76 1.61 -7.72
C LEU A 171 -39.03 0.79 -6.45
N SER A 172 -39.24 1.49 -5.35
CA SER A 172 -39.60 0.90 -4.07
C SER A 172 -40.97 0.21 -4.16
N VAL A 173 -41.15 -0.89 -3.44
CA VAL A 173 -42.36 -1.72 -3.54
C VAL A 173 -43.63 -0.88 -3.31
N GLY A 174 -44.56 -0.92 -4.27
CA GLY A 174 -45.84 -0.21 -4.20
C GLY A 174 -45.77 1.29 -4.48
N THR A 175 -44.62 1.83 -4.93
CA THR A 175 -44.50 3.25 -5.31
C THR A 175 -44.84 3.55 -6.76
N ASP A 176 -44.94 2.51 -7.60
CA ASP A 176 -45.30 2.61 -9.01
C ASP A 176 -46.78 2.95 -9.23
N THR A 177 -47.17 4.18 -8.89
CA THR A 177 -48.56 4.66 -8.93
C THR A 177 -48.78 5.90 -9.78
N THR A 178 -47.70 6.46 -10.33
CA THR A 178 -47.67 7.73 -11.07
C THR A 178 -46.53 7.70 -12.08
N ASP A 179 -46.63 8.48 -13.14
CA ASP A 179 -45.54 8.69 -14.11
C ASP A 179 -44.74 9.98 -13.82
N ASP A 180 -45.11 10.73 -12.78
CA ASP A 180 -44.35 11.89 -12.31
C ASP A 180 -43.09 11.44 -11.55
N VAL A 181 -41.93 11.63 -12.19
CA VAL A 181 -40.61 11.26 -11.64
C VAL A 181 -40.31 11.97 -10.32
N ALA A 182 -40.73 13.22 -10.15
CA ALA A 182 -40.49 13.95 -8.91
C ALA A 182 -41.29 13.32 -7.75
N GLU A 183 -42.56 13.01 -8.00
CA GLU A 183 -43.42 12.34 -7.02
C GLU A 183 -42.91 10.92 -6.70
N LEU A 184 -42.40 10.19 -7.69
CA LEU A 184 -41.78 8.88 -7.48
C LEU A 184 -40.56 8.99 -6.56
N LEU A 185 -39.61 9.89 -6.87
CA LEU A 185 -38.38 10.07 -6.08
C LEU A 185 -38.66 10.41 -4.61
N GLU A 186 -39.71 11.18 -4.32
CA GLU A 186 -40.11 11.48 -2.94
C GLU A 186 -40.51 10.25 -2.12
N ARG A 187 -40.91 9.16 -2.79
CA ARG A 187 -41.39 7.92 -2.15
C ARG A 187 -40.34 6.82 -2.08
N GLN A 188 -39.13 7.04 -2.63
CA GLN A 188 -38.09 6.03 -2.66
C GLN A 188 -37.36 5.90 -1.31
N HIS A 189 -36.82 4.70 -1.06
CA HIS A 189 -35.93 4.43 0.08
C HIS A 189 -34.55 5.06 -0.07
N TYR A 190 -34.23 5.62 -1.23
CA TYR A 190 -33.00 6.37 -1.49
C TYR A 190 -33.29 7.84 -1.80
N ARG A 191 -32.29 8.69 -1.57
CA ARG A 191 -32.32 10.13 -1.86
C ARG A 191 -31.14 10.49 -2.75
N LEU A 192 -31.45 10.85 -4.00
CA LEU A 192 -30.45 11.33 -4.95
C LEU A 192 -30.09 12.79 -4.64
N ALA A 193 -28.81 13.12 -4.79
CA ALA A 193 -28.32 14.49 -4.64
C ALA A 193 -27.12 14.78 -5.54
N ASP A 194 -26.80 16.06 -5.68
CA ASP A 194 -25.54 16.51 -6.28
C ASP A 194 -24.36 15.89 -5.53
N TRP A 195 -23.35 15.39 -6.24
CA TRP A 195 -22.13 14.85 -5.65
C TRP A 195 -21.42 15.85 -4.72
N ARG A 196 -21.57 17.15 -4.95
CA ARG A 196 -21.04 18.20 -4.06
C ARG A 196 -21.80 18.35 -2.75
N ALA A 197 -23.01 17.79 -2.65
CA ALA A 197 -23.86 17.84 -1.46
C ALA A 197 -23.71 16.60 -0.57
N GLN A 198 -22.61 15.84 -0.71
CA GLN A 198 -22.35 14.61 0.06
C GLN A 198 -22.52 14.80 1.57
N ASP A 199 -22.02 15.90 2.15
CA ASP A 199 -22.08 16.17 3.60
C ASP A 199 -23.52 16.20 4.15
N ALA A 200 -24.49 16.56 3.30
CA ALA A 200 -25.89 16.69 3.68
C ALA A 200 -26.71 15.42 3.45
N VAL A 201 -26.17 14.45 2.71
CA VAL A 201 -26.93 13.33 2.14
C VAL A 201 -26.32 11.99 2.51
N LEU A 202 -24.99 11.86 2.38
CA LEU A 202 -24.27 10.60 2.55
C LEU A 202 -24.37 10.11 3.99
N ASN A 203 -24.85 8.89 4.15
CA ASN A 203 -25.11 8.29 5.46
C ASN A 203 -24.70 6.82 5.55
N TYR A 204 -23.82 6.34 4.68
CA TYR A 204 -23.22 5.02 4.77
C TYR A 204 -21.70 5.15 4.97
N ARG A 205 -21.06 4.12 5.53
CA ARG A 205 -19.60 4.08 5.59
C ARG A 205 -19.01 3.77 4.23
N ARG A 206 -17.96 4.50 3.88
CA ARG A 206 -17.19 4.31 2.66
C ARG A 206 -15.86 3.61 2.92
N PHE A 207 -15.20 3.18 1.85
CA PHE A 207 -13.74 3.04 1.84
C PHE A 207 -13.11 4.41 1.63
N PHE A 208 -12.39 4.92 2.66
CA PHE A 208 -11.88 6.28 2.69
C PHE A 208 -12.94 7.33 2.33
N ASP A 209 -12.70 8.13 1.29
CA ASP A 209 -13.59 9.15 0.73
C ASP A 209 -14.15 8.77 -0.66
N VAL A 210 -14.21 7.47 -0.96
CA VAL A 210 -14.72 6.94 -2.24
C VAL A 210 -16.20 6.60 -2.13
N ASP A 211 -17.06 7.49 -2.65
CA ASP A 211 -18.53 7.36 -2.56
C ASP A 211 -19.07 6.09 -3.22
N THR A 212 -18.37 5.57 -4.23
CA THR A 212 -18.76 4.37 -4.96
C THR A 212 -18.34 3.07 -4.27
N LEU A 213 -17.76 3.10 -3.07
CA LEU A 213 -17.39 1.90 -2.30
C LEU A 213 -18.11 1.90 -0.95
N ILE A 214 -19.24 1.19 -0.85
CA ILE A 214 -20.03 1.05 0.36
C ILE A 214 -19.50 -0.07 1.24
N ALA A 215 -19.30 0.23 2.52
CA ALA A 215 -18.70 -0.72 3.42
C ALA A 215 -19.70 -1.77 3.92
N ILE A 216 -19.22 -3.01 4.03
CA ILE A 216 -19.99 -4.15 4.53
C ILE A 216 -19.65 -4.45 6.00
N ARG A 217 -20.58 -5.10 6.68
CA ARG A 217 -20.55 -5.44 8.10
C ARG A 217 -20.10 -6.88 8.30
N VAL A 218 -18.88 -7.19 7.83
CA VAL A 218 -18.27 -8.53 7.89
C VAL A 218 -18.04 -9.03 9.33
N GLU A 219 -18.18 -8.17 10.33
CA GLU A 219 -18.25 -8.57 11.73
C GLU A 219 -19.52 -9.37 12.06
N GLU A 220 -20.56 -9.35 11.23
CA GLU A 220 -21.71 -10.25 11.34
C GLU A 220 -21.42 -11.62 10.69
N GLN A 221 -21.88 -12.69 11.33
CA GLN A 221 -21.49 -14.06 10.95
C GLN A 221 -22.05 -14.47 9.58
N ASP A 222 -23.30 -14.14 9.31
CA ASP A 222 -23.97 -14.46 8.05
C ASP A 222 -23.42 -13.63 6.88
N VAL A 223 -23.05 -12.37 7.11
CA VAL A 223 -22.35 -11.53 6.12
C VAL A 223 -20.97 -12.11 5.80
N PHE A 224 -20.19 -12.50 6.82
CA PHE A 224 -18.91 -13.21 6.59
C PHE A 224 -19.14 -14.50 5.78
N ASP A 225 -20.11 -15.32 6.17
CA ASP A 225 -20.38 -16.61 5.55
C ASP A 225 -20.74 -16.45 4.08
N ALA A 226 -21.62 -15.50 3.75
CA ALA A 226 -22.05 -15.26 2.38
C ALA A 226 -20.93 -14.67 1.50
N THR A 227 -20.12 -13.76 2.04
CA THR A 227 -19.05 -13.09 1.28
C THR A 227 -17.80 -13.95 1.10
N HIS A 228 -17.58 -14.95 1.96
CA HIS A 228 -16.41 -15.83 1.92
C HIS A 228 -16.73 -17.24 1.40
N ALA A 229 -18.00 -17.60 1.20
CA ALA A 229 -18.41 -18.96 0.81
C ALA A 229 -17.62 -19.50 -0.40
N LEU A 230 -17.58 -18.75 -1.51
CA LEU A 230 -16.89 -19.18 -2.73
C LEU A 230 -15.37 -19.30 -2.53
N LEU A 231 -14.76 -18.34 -1.83
CA LEU A 231 -13.31 -18.35 -1.58
C LEU A 231 -12.91 -19.54 -0.70
N LEU A 232 -13.69 -19.83 0.33
CA LEU A 232 -13.47 -20.99 1.21
C LEU A 232 -13.75 -22.31 0.49
N GLU A 233 -14.74 -22.36 -0.39
CA GLU A 233 -14.98 -23.53 -1.26
C GLU A 233 -13.75 -23.83 -2.13
N LEU A 234 -13.16 -22.80 -2.75
CA LEU A 234 -11.97 -22.95 -3.60
C LEU A 234 -10.71 -23.33 -2.81
N ASP A 235 -10.56 -22.82 -1.58
CA ASP A 235 -9.52 -23.21 -0.64
C ASP A 235 -9.67 -24.67 -0.19
N ASP A 236 -10.88 -25.10 0.17
CA ASP A 236 -11.18 -26.50 0.55
C ASP A 236 -11.01 -27.48 -0.62
N ALA A 237 -11.30 -27.04 -1.84
CA ALA A 237 -11.01 -27.79 -3.06
C ALA A 237 -9.50 -27.83 -3.39
N GLY A 238 -8.67 -27.05 -2.67
CA GLY A 238 -7.23 -27.02 -2.82
C GLY A 238 -6.73 -26.18 -3.99
N PHE A 239 -7.55 -25.27 -4.55
CA PHE A 239 -7.17 -24.35 -5.61
C PHE A 239 -6.45 -23.09 -5.09
N ILE A 240 -6.70 -22.71 -3.83
CA ILE A 240 -6.07 -21.58 -3.15
C ILE A 240 -5.09 -22.12 -2.10
N ASP A 241 -3.87 -21.58 -2.05
CA ASP A 241 -2.83 -21.93 -1.08
C ASP A 241 -2.60 -20.79 -0.04
N GLY A 242 -3.17 -19.60 -0.27
CA GLY A 242 -3.12 -18.50 0.67
C GLY A 242 -4.08 -17.35 0.35
N PHE A 243 -4.33 -16.51 1.35
CA PHE A 243 -5.11 -15.29 1.24
C PHE A 243 -4.24 -14.07 1.59
N ARG A 244 -4.45 -12.96 0.88
CA ARG A 244 -4.06 -11.62 1.33
C ARG A 244 -5.34 -10.85 1.61
N ILE A 245 -5.43 -10.23 2.78
CA ILE A 245 -6.61 -9.49 3.21
C ILE A 245 -6.38 -8.00 2.98
N ASP A 246 -7.20 -7.43 2.13
CA ASP A 246 -7.27 -6.00 1.84
C ASP A 246 -7.86 -5.23 3.02
N HIS A 247 -7.24 -4.08 3.33
CA HIS A 247 -7.75 -3.09 4.27
C HIS A 247 -8.42 -3.63 5.57
N PRO A 248 -7.79 -4.54 6.33
CA PRO A 248 -8.29 -5.03 7.62
C PRO A 248 -8.53 -3.89 8.63
N ASP A 249 -7.80 -2.77 8.52
CA ASP A 249 -7.97 -1.61 9.40
C ASP A 249 -9.30 -0.86 9.17
N GLY A 250 -10.05 -1.16 8.11
CA GLY A 250 -11.43 -0.68 7.93
C GLY A 250 -12.48 -1.50 8.67
N LEU A 251 -12.13 -2.71 9.14
CA LEU A 251 -13.10 -3.63 9.76
C LEU A 251 -13.50 -3.18 11.17
N ALA A 252 -14.73 -3.51 11.57
CA ALA A 252 -15.20 -3.25 12.92
C ALA A 252 -14.46 -4.12 13.96
N ASP A 253 -14.20 -5.38 13.63
CA ASP A 253 -13.42 -6.32 14.44
C ASP A 253 -12.42 -7.13 13.58
N PRO A 254 -11.24 -6.58 13.26
CA PRO A 254 -10.23 -7.30 12.48
C PRO A 254 -9.68 -8.54 13.19
N THR A 255 -9.67 -8.56 14.54
CA THR A 255 -9.20 -9.73 15.29
C THR A 255 -10.19 -10.88 15.12
N GLY A 256 -11.48 -10.61 15.33
CA GLY A 256 -12.56 -11.58 15.15
C GLY A 256 -12.68 -12.05 13.70
N TYR A 257 -12.45 -11.18 12.73
CA TYR A 257 -12.37 -11.56 11.31
C TYR A 257 -11.26 -12.59 11.06
N LEU A 258 -10.04 -12.32 11.52
CA LEU A 258 -8.91 -13.23 11.34
C LEU A 258 -9.07 -14.55 12.10
N GLU A 259 -9.73 -14.52 13.27
CA GLU A 259 -10.13 -15.71 14.02
C GLU A 259 -11.08 -16.59 13.19
N ARG A 260 -12.17 -16.02 12.65
CA ARG A 260 -13.14 -16.72 11.80
C ARG A 260 -12.53 -17.29 10.52
N LEU A 261 -11.75 -16.48 9.80
CA LEU A 261 -11.08 -16.93 8.58
C LEU A 261 -10.12 -18.09 8.88
N SER A 262 -9.37 -17.99 9.99
CA SER A 262 -8.44 -19.05 10.39
C SER A 262 -9.13 -20.34 10.81
N ASP A 263 -10.32 -20.26 11.41
CA ASP A 263 -11.09 -21.43 11.84
C ASP A 263 -11.76 -22.15 10.67
N LYS A 264 -12.06 -21.43 9.57
CA LYS A 264 -12.78 -21.96 8.40
C LYS A 264 -11.89 -22.37 7.23
N ARG A 265 -10.74 -21.72 7.05
CA ARG A 265 -9.80 -22.07 5.97
C ARG A 265 -9.17 -23.45 6.16
N SER A 266 -8.72 -24.03 5.06
CA SER A 266 -7.95 -25.26 5.04
C SER A 266 -6.63 -25.14 5.82
N ARG A 267 -6.22 -26.28 6.40
CA ARG A 267 -5.01 -26.35 7.23
C ARG A 267 -3.76 -26.19 6.35
N GLY A 268 -3.02 -25.12 6.59
CA GLY A 268 -1.78 -24.81 5.89
C GLY A 268 -1.86 -23.54 5.04
N THR A 269 -3.07 -23.19 4.59
CA THR A 269 -3.36 -21.97 3.82
C THR A 269 -2.83 -20.75 4.55
N LYS A 270 -1.96 -19.95 3.93
CA LYS A 270 -1.38 -18.78 4.61
C LYS A 270 -2.33 -17.59 4.55
N VAL A 271 -2.19 -16.65 5.48
CA VAL A 271 -2.99 -15.41 5.51
C VAL A 271 -2.04 -14.26 5.74
N TRP A 272 -1.95 -13.33 4.80
CA TRP A 272 -1.28 -12.04 5.00
C TRP A 272 -2.31 -10.94 5.05
N ILE A 273 -1.92 -9.81 5.60
CA ILE A 273 -2.81 -8.67 5.77
C ILE A 273 -2.13 -7.39 5.27
N GLU A 274 -2.88 -6.55 4.58
CA GLU A 274 -2.43 -5.21 4.26
C GLU A 274 -2.60 -4.31 5.49
N LYS A 275 -1.53 -4.16 6.27
CA LYS A 275 -1.55 -3.28 7.44
C LYS A 275 -0.30 -2.42 7.44
N ILE A 276 -0.51 -1.11 7.53
CA ILE A 276 0.56 -0.12 7.58
C ILE A 276 1.01 0.03 9.03
N LEU A 277 2.27 -0.30 9.32
CA LEU A 277 2.85 -0.17 10.65
C LEU A 277 3.66 1.13 10.73
N GLU A 278 3.26 2.05 11.60
CA GLU A 278 4.03 3.26 11.86
C GLU A 278 5.38 2.93 12.54
N PRO A 279 6.38 3.83 12.51
CA PRO A 279 7.65 3.59 13.19
C PRO A 279 7.45 3.25 14.68
N GLY A 280 8.04 2.13 15.12
CA GLY A 280 7.87 1.62 16.49
C GLY A 280 6.59 0.81 16.74
N GLU A 281 5.63 0.79 15.81
CA GLU A 281 4.44 -0.04 15.91
C GLU A 281 4.77 -1.52 15.64
N SER A 282 4.07 -2.43 16.32
CA SER A 282 4.16 -3.87 16.09
C SER A 282 2.79 -4.46 15.86
N LEU A 283 2.73 -5.46 14.98
CA LEU A 283 1.49 -6.19 14.72
C LEU A 283 0.99 -6.87 16.01
N PRO A 284 -0.34 -6.86 16.30
CA PRO A 284 -0.88 -7.54 17.47
C PRO A 284 -0.50 -9.04 17.49
N ARG A 285 0.27 -9.46 18.51
CA ARG A 285 0.82 -10.83 18.61
C ARG A 285 -0.23 -11.96 18.58
N GLY A 286 -1.49 -11.65 18.92
CA GLY A 286 -2.59 -12.61 18.92
C GLY A 286 -3.24 -12.82 17.54
N TRP A 287 -2.91 -12.01 16.54
CA TRP A 287 -3.50 -12.13 15.22
C TRP A 287 -3.07 -13.41 14.51
N ARG A 288 -4.06 -14.16 14.02
CA ARG A 288 -3.87 -15.44 13.35
C ARG A 288 -3.56 -15.24 11.86
N CYS A 289 -2.44 -14.57 11.58
CA CYS A 289 -1.92 -14.37 10.23
C CYS A 289 -0.42 -14.71 10.16
N SER A 290 0.15 -14.61 8.96
CA SER A 290 1.56 -14.84 8.68
C SER A 290 2.40 -13.56 8.78
N GLY A 291 1.75 -12.39 8.77
CA GLY A 291 2.36 -11.07 8.87
C GLY A 291 1.70 -10.07 7.93
N THR A 292 2.39 -8.97 7.66
CA THR A 292 1.94 -7.89 6.76
C THR A 292 2.24 -8.23 5.29
N THR A 293 1.84 -7.34 4.37
CA THR A 293 2.30 -7.32 2.97
C THR A 293 3.69 -6.67 2.77
N GLY A 294 4.34 -6.19 3.84
CA GLY A 294 5.76 -5.86 3.83
C GLY A 294 6.15 -4.39 3.62
N TYR A 295 5.23 -3.43 3.75
CA TYR A 295 5.59 -1.99 3.71
C TYR A 295 6.57 -1.59 4.83
N ASP A 296 6.48 -2.26 5.98
CA ASP A 296 7.45 -2.12 7.07
C ASP A 296 8.84 -2.64 6.69
N ALA A 297 8.92 -3.70 5.89
CA ALA A 297 10.18 -4.18 5.30
C ALA A 297 10.74 -3.16 4.29
N LEU A 298 9.88 -2.60 3.43
CA LEU A 298 10.25 -1.57 2.45
C LEU A 298 10.94 -0.40 3.18
N ARG A 299 10.31 0.13 4.24
CA ARG A 299 10.84 1.24 5.04
C ARG A 299 12.26 0.95 5.55
N VAL A 300 12.49 -0.20 6.18
CA VAL A 300 13.80 -0.49 6.79
C VAL A 300 14.89 -0.80 5.75
N VAL A 301 14.52 -1.35 4.59
CA VAL A 301 15.46 -1.49 3.46
C VAL A 301 15.85 -0.12 2.92
N GLN A 302 14.91 0.82 2.82
CA GLN A 302 15.22 2.19 2.41
C GLN A 302 16.11 2.89 3.44
N SER A 303 15.76 2.87 4.72
CA SER A 303 16.57 3.48 5.80
C SER A 303 18.01 2.96 5.78
N ALA A 304 18.20 1.65 5.61
CA ALA A 304 19.52 1.05 5.57
C ALA A 304 20.39 1.53 4.39
N LEU A 305 19.79 1.96 3.28
CA LEU A 305 20.49 2.34 2.04
C LEU A 305 20.70 3.86 1.88
N VAL A 306 19.87 4.68 2.54
CA VAL A 306 19.99 6.14 2.54
C VAL A 306 21.30 6.56 3.21
N ASP A 307 21.94 7.57 2.63
CA ASP A 307 23.10 8.23 3.23
C ASP A 307 22.64 9.32 4.21
N PRO A 308 22.82 9.16 5.54
CA PRO A 308 22.41 10.16 6.51
C PRO A 308 23.19 11.48 6.41
N GLU A 309 24.39 11.50 5.82
CA GLU A 309 25.13 12.74 5.59
C GLU A 309 24.51 13.63 4.49
N ALA A 310 23.61 13.08 3.66
CA ALA A 310 22.86 13.86 2.68
C ALA A 310 21.86 14.81 3.35
N ALA A 311 21.41 14.53 4.58
CA ALA A 311 20.34 15.25 5.26
C ALA A 311 20.54 16.77 5.30
N ALA A 312 21.75 17.24 5.61
CA ALA A 312 22.04 18.66 5.68
C ALA A 312 21.86 19.37 4.33
N THR A 313 22.26 18.72 3.23
CA THR A 313 22.10 19.28 1.88
C THR A 313 20.64 19.25 1.44
N LEU A 314 19.96 18.13 1.66
CA LEU A 314 18.55 17.94 1.32
C LEU A 314 17.69 18.98 2.04
N ARG A 315 17.80 19.07 3.38
CA ARG A 315 17.13 20.08 4.19
C ARG A 315 17.42 21.50 3.74
N ALA A 316 18.68 21.84 3.44
CA ALA A 316 19.03 23.18 2.98
C ALA A 316 18.36 23.54 1.64
N THR A 317 18.33 22.60 0.68
CA THR A 317 17.65 22.83 -0.61
C THR A 317 16.13 22.87 -0.48
N TRP A 318 15.55 22.05 0.40
CA TRP A 318 14.13 22.05 0.72
C TRP A 318 13.69 23.40 1.32
N THR A 319 14.39 23.87 2.35
CA THR A 319 14.14 25.18 2.96
C THR A 319 14.30 26.31 1.96
N ALA A 320 15.32 26.27 1.09
CA ALA A 320 15.52 27.26 0.04
C ALA A 320 14.39 27.28 -1.01
N SER A 321 13.67 26.16 -1.18
CA SER A 321 12.48 26.07 -2.04
C SER A 321 11.18 26.54 -1.37
N GLY A 322 11.26 27.04 -0.13
CA GLY A 322 10.07 27.46 0.65
C GLY A 322 9.32 26.28 1.26
N GLY A 323 10.02 25.18 1.52
CA GLY A 323 9.49 24.01 2.18
C GLY A 323 9.07 24.23 3.63
N ASP A 324 8.15 23.42 4.13
CA ASP A 324 7.73 23.45 5.53
C ASP A 324 8.90 23.08 6.46
N PRO A 325 9.05 23.73 7.62
CA PRO A 325 10.20 23.53 8.50
C PRO A 325 10.14 22.21 9.28
N ASP A 326 8.95 21.65 9.47
CA ASP A 326 8.69 20.53 10.37
C ASP A 326 7.69 19.55 9.73
N PHE A 327 8.02 18.26 9.77
CA PHE A 327 7.19 17.20 9.15
C PHE A 327 5.93 16.89 9.95
N PRO A 328 5.98 16.70 11.29
CA PRO A 328 4.78 16.59 12.13
C PRO A 328 3.78 17.72 11.91
N HIS A 329 4.25 18.97 11.81
CA HIS A 329 3.38 20.09 11.49
C HIS A 329 2.67 19.94 10.14
N ALA A 330 3.38 19.52 9.09
CA ALA A 330 2.80 19.29 7.77
C ALA A 330 1.73 18.16 7.82
N VAL A 331 1.98 17.11 8.60
CA VAL A 331 1.03 16.02 8.86
C VAL A 331 -0.24 16.54 9.54
N ASP A 332 -0.11 17.32 10.61
CA ASP A 332 -1.27 17.85 11.35
C ASP A 332 -2.15 18.75 10.45
N VAL A 333 -1.52 19.63 9.67
CA VAL A 333 -2.23 20.50 8.72
C VAL A 333 -2.98 19.66 7.67
N ALA A 334 -2.35 18.61 7.15
CA ALA A 334 -2.96 17.73 6.16
C ALA A 334 -4.11 16.89 6.74
N LYS A 335 -3.93 16.26 7.90
CA LYS A 335 -4.99 15.53 8.62
C LYS A 335 -6.19 16.42 8.90
N ARG A 336 -5.98 17.63 9.42
CA ARG A 336 -7.06 18.61 9.64
C ARG A 336 -7.79 18.97 8.37
N GLN A 337 -7.08 19.14 7.26
CA GLN A 337 -7.69 19.41 5.96
C GLN A 337 -8.58 18.24 5.52
N VAL A 338 -8.09 17.00 5.59
CA VAL A 338 -8.84 15.80 5.22
C VAL A 338 -10.09 15.64 6.06
N VAL A 339 -9.96 15.72 7.39
CA VAL A 339 -11.09 15.63 8.33
C VAL A 339 -12.12 16.74 8.04
N SER A 340 -11.66 17.93 7.66
CA SER A 340 -12.53 19.07 7.40
C SER A 340 -13.22 19.05 6.03
N HIS A 341 -12.73 18.30 5.04
CA HIS A 341 -13.25 18.35 3.67
C HIS A 341 -13.74 16.99 3.15
N SER A 342 -12.97 15.92 3.32
CA SER A 342 -13.27 14.60 2.73
C SER A 342 -14.03 13.67 3.66
N LEU A 343 -13.76 13.74 4.97
CA LEU A 343 -14.30 12.83 5.98
C LEU A 343 -15.40 13.45 6.86
N GLN A 344 -16.05 14.51 6.37
CA GLN A 344 -17.14 15.17 7.09
C GLN A 344 -18.30 14.23 7.44
N PRO A 345 -18.80 13.35 6.53
CA PRO A 345 -19.85 12.41 6.88
C PRO A 345 -19.50 11.52 8.07
N GLU A 346 -18.26 11.03 8.14
CA GLU A 346 -17.75 10.21 9.23
C GLU A 346 -17.67 10.98 10.54
N VAL A 347 -17.14 12.21 10.53
CA VAL A 347 -17.08 13.10 11.71
C VAL A 347 -18.48 13.41 12.22
N LEU A 348 -19.43 13.72 11.33
CA LEU A 348 -20.81 14.02 11.71
C LEU A 348 -21.49 12.82 12.39
N ARG A 349 -21.23 11.58 11.94
CA ARG A 349 -21.71 10.38 12.64
C ARG A 349 -21.07 10.27 14.02
N LEU A 350 -19.76 10.42 14.13
CA LEU A 350 -19.06 10.40 15.43
C LEU A 350 -19.63 11.45 16.39
N THR A 351 -19.85 12.68 15.93
CA THR A 351 -20.46 13.74 16.74
C THR A 351 -21.86 13.37 17.22
N ARG A 352 -22.74 12.85 16.33
CA ARG A 352 -24.09 12.41 16.72
C ARG A 352 -24.04 11.36 17.81
N ARG A 353 -23.17 10.36 17.67
CA ARG A 353 -23.09 9.21 18.59
C ARG A 353 -22.41 9.57 19.90
N ALA A 354 -21.39 10.42 19.87
CA ALA A 354 -20.80 11.02 21.07
C ALA A 354 -21.85 11.83 21.85
N HIS A 355 -22.64 12.68 21.18
CA HIS A 355 -23.66 13.48 21.86
C HIS A 355 -24.82 12.64 22.42
N GLU A 356 -25.20 11.55 21.75
CA GLU A 356 -26.17 10.60 22.29
C GLU A 356 -25.66 9.87 23.54
N ALA A 357 -24.36 9.61 23.64
CA ALA A 357 -23.72 9.03 24.82
C ALA A 357 -23.46 10.07 25.92
N LEU A 358 -23.17 11.32 25.54
CA LEU A 358 -22.78 12.44 26.40
C LEU A 358 -23.72 13.64 26.18
N PRO A 359 -25.00 13.53 26.58
CA PRO A 359 -26.04 14.51 26.23
C PRO A 359 -25.85 15.89 26.87
N ASP A 360 -25.06 15.97 27.96
CA ASP A 360 -24.80 17.22 28.67
C ASP A 360 -23.71 18.09 28.00
N LEU A 361 -22.96 17.54 27.04
CA LEU A 361 -21.90 18.26 26.32
C LEU A 361 -22.42 18.86 25.01
N ASP A 362 -21.87 20.04 24.67
CA ASP A 362 -22.23 20.75 23.44
C ASP A 362 -21.78 19.96 22.19
N PRO A 363 -22.69 19.69 21.22
CA PRO A 363 -22.34 18.94 20.01
C PRO A 363 -21.25 19.59 19.16
N GLY A 364 -21.19 20.94 19.12
CA GLY A 364 -20.18 21.67 18.37
C GLY A 364 -18.79 21.46 18.98
N ARG A 365 -18.70 21.57 20.30
CA ARG A 365 -17.46 21.32 21.05
C ARG A 365 -17.02 19.86 20.99
N LEU A 366 -17.96 18.91 21.08
CA LEU A 366 -17.69 17.49 20.84
C LEU A 366 -17.11 17.25 19.44
N ARG A 367 -17.67 17.89 18.41
CA ARG A 367 -17.12 17.81 17.05
C ARG A 367 -15.69 18.31 16.99
N GLU A 368 -15.39 19.49 17.55
CA GLU A 368 -14.02 20.00 17.60
C GLU A 368 -13.07 19.04 18.33
N ALA A 369 -13.48 18.51 19.49
CA ALA A 369 -12.68 17.57 20.26
C ALA A 369 -12.42 16.24 19.52
N ILE A 370 -13.42 15.72 18.79
CA ILE A 370 -13.26 14.53 17.94
C ILE A 370 -12.23 14.79 16.83
N VAL A 371 -12.27 15.96 16.20
CA VAL A 371 -11.29 16.34 15.17
C VAL A 371 -9.88 16.38 15.76
N GLU A 372 -9.70 17.01 16.92
CA GLU A 372 -8.39 17.05 17.59
C GLU A 372 -7.86 15.66 17.93
N LEU A 373 -8.72 14.78 18.47
CA LEU A 373 -8.34 13.43 18.84
C LEU A 373 -7.95 12.57 17.62
N LEU A 374 -8.68 12.69 16.50
CA LEU A 374 -8.35 12.02 15.24
C LEU A 374 -7.01 12.51 14.66
N VAL A 375 -6.77 13.83 14.71
CA VAL A 375 -5.53 14.44 14.19
C VAL A 375 -4.32 14.01 15.03
N ALA A 376 -4.48 14.01 16.35
CA ALA A 376 -3.43 13.70 17.33
C ALA A 376 -2.92 12.25 17.29
N GLY A 377 -3.61 11.34 16.59
CA GLY A 377 -3.18 9.96 16.54
C GLY A 377 -1.89 9.70 15.80
N SER A 378 -1.07 8.83 16.38
CA SER A 378 0.26 8.46 15.91
C SER A 378 0.32 7.12 15.18
N VAL A 379 -0.79 6.37 15.15
CA VAL A 379 -0.93 5.08 14.44
C VAL A 379 -2.19 5.09 13.58
N TYR A 380 -2.27 4.17 12.62
CA TYR A 380 -3.45 3.98 11.78
C TYR A 380 -4.74 3.83 12.58
N ARG A 381 -4.73 2.99 13.61
CA ARG A 381 -5.84 2.88 14.57
C ARG A 381 -5.40 2.10 15.80
N VAL A 382 -6.20 2.22 16.86
CA VAL A 382 -6.16 1.29 17.98
C VAL A 382 -7.05 0.06 17.70
N TYR A 383 -6.81 -1.02 18.45
CA TYR A 383 -7.54 -2.28 18.33
C TYR A 383 -8.24 -2.62 19.65
N VAL A 384 -9.46 -2.10 19.80
CA VAL A 384 -10.34 -2.39 20.94
C VAL A 384 -11.64 -3.03 20.46
N ARG A 385 -12.15 -4.01 21.22
CA ARG A 385 -13.34 -4.79 20.84
C ARG A 385 -14.41 -4.70 21.92
N PRO A 386 -15.70 -4.56 21.54
CA PRO A 386 -16.79 -4.58 22.50
C PRO A 386 -16.74 -5.86 23.36
N ARG A 387 -16.90 -5.73 24.68
CA ARG A 387 -16.92 -6.87 25.62
C ARG A 387 -15.64 -7.72 25.68
N HIS A 388 -14.53 -7.20 25.17
CA HIS A 388 -13.20 -7.80 25.38
C HIS A 388 -12.33 -6.87 26.22
N ARG A 389 -11.33 -7.45 26.89
CA ARG A 389 -10.37 -6.66 27.66
C ARG A 389 -9.50 -5.84 26.72
N THR A 390 -9.47 -4.52 26.94
CA THR A 390 -8.57 -3.59 26.27
C THR A 390 -7.11 -3.87 26.65
N SER A 391 -6.22 -3.87 25.66
CA SER A 391 -4.78 -4.06 25.88
C SER A 391 -4.13 -2.80 26.47
N SER A 392 -3.01 -2.93 27.18
CA SER A 392 -2.27 -1.76 27.69
C SER A 392 -1.79 -0.85 26.57
N ILE A 393 -1.34 -1.44 25.45
CA ILE A 393 -0.91 -0.69 24.26
C ILE A 393 -2.05 0.16 23.70
N ALA A 394 -3.28 -0.38 23.64
CA ALA A 394 -4.43 0.39 23.17
C ALA A 394 -4.78 1.54 24.13
N HIS A 395 -4.65 1.33 25.44
CA HIS A 395 -4.79 2.41 26.43
C HIS A 395 -3.74 3.51 26.22
N GLU A 396 -2.46 3.13 26.16
CA GLU A 396 -1.33 4.05 25.97
C GLU A 396 -1.51 4.90 24.71
N LEU A 397 -1.87 4.30 23.58
CA LEU A 397 -2.08 5.02 22.32
C LEU A 397 -3.24 6.04 22.37
N VAL A 398 -4.35 5.71 23.04
CA VAL A 398 -5.46 6.66 23.21
C VAL A 398 -5.09 7.75 24.20
N GLU A 399 -4.40 7.42 25.29
CA GLU A 399 -3.91 8.40 26.28
C GLU A 399 -2.91 9.38 25.67
N ASP A 400 -1.98 8.90 24.83
CA ASP A 400 -1.03 9.73 24.09
C ASP A 400 -1.75 10.69 23.12
N ALA A 401 -2.67 10.17 22.31
CA ALA A 401 -3.48 10.99 21.41
C ALA A 401 -4.31 12.04 22.18
N HIS A 402 -4.90 11.64 23.31
CA HIS A 402 -5.62 12.54 24.20
C HIS A 402 -4.71 13.64 24.76
N ALA A 403 -3.52 13.29 25.26
CA ALA A 403 -2.57 14.26 25.80
C ALA A 403 -2.11 15.29 24.76
N VAL A 404 -1.82 14.82 23.53
CA VAL A 404 -1.49 15.70 22.39
C VAL A 404 -2.66 16.61 22.03
N ALA A 405 -3.89 16.07 21.97
CA ALA A 405 -5.09 16.86 21.68
C ALA A 405 -5.36 17.93 22.75
N VAL A 406 -5.24 17.59 24.04
CA VAL A 406 -5.40 18.55 25.15
C VAL A 406 -4.32 19.62 25.12
N HIS A 407 -3.08 19.26 24.77
CA HIS A 407 -2.01 20.24 24.62
C HIS A 407 -2.28 21.23 23.49
N ALA A 408 -2.80 20.75 22.35
CA ALA A 408 -3.13 21.58 21.20
C ALA A 408 -4.35 22.48 21.45
N ARG A 409 -5.37 21.97 22.17
CA ARG A 409 -6.64 22.65 22.47
C ARG A 409 -7.03 22.50 23.94
N PRO A 410 -6.35 23.20 24.86
CA PRO A 410 -6.63 23.10 26.29
C PRO A 410 -8.03 23.59 26.67
N ASP A 411 -8.64 24.41 25.80
CA ASP A 411 -10.03 24.85 25.95
C ASP A 411 -11.05 23.72 25.75
N LEU A 412 -10.68 22.59 25.12
CA LEU A 412 -11.53 21.41 24.88
C LEU A 412 -11.28 20.25 25.87
N ALA A 413 -10.51 20.49 26.94
CA ALA A 413 -10.13 19.43 27.88
C ALA A 413 -11.33 18.64 28.46
N PRO A 414 -12.45 19.27 28.89
CA PRO A 414 -13.60 18.51 29.40
C PRO A 414 -14.21 17.55 28.37
N GLU A 415 -14.29 17.97 27.10
CA GLU A 415 -14.81 17.13 26.02
C GLU A 415 -13.84 15.99 25.69
N LEU A 416 -12.54 16.27 25.63
CA LEU A 416 -11.51 15.26 25.36
C LEU A 416 -11.44 14.20 26.46
N GLU A 417 -11.52 14.61 27.72
CA GLU A 417 -11.56 13.70 28.88
C GLU A 417 -12.79 12.78 28.83
N ALA A 418 -13.94 13.28 28.37
CA ALA A 418 -15.17 12.50 28.23
C ALA A 418 -15.16 11.55 27.01
N LEU A 419 -14.44 11.89 25.94
CA LEU A 419 -14.35 11.06 24.73
C LEU A 419 -13.42 9.85 24.88
N ALA A 420 -12.36 9.95 25.70
CA ALA A 420 -11.38 8.88 25.85
C ALA A 420 -11.99 7.51 26.30
N PRO A 421 -12.90 7.46 27.31
CA PRO A 421 -13.61 6.22 27.66
C PRO A 421 -14.45 5.63 26.51
N LEU A 422 -15.08 6.48 25.68
CA LEU A 422 -15.85 6.02 24.52
C LEU A 422 -14.94 5.42 23.45
N ALA A 423 -13.80 6.06 23.16
CA ALA A 423 -12.80 5.56 22.21
C ALA A 423 -12.21 4.20 22.62
N LEU A 424 -12.14 3.93 23.93
CA LEU A 424 -11.67 2.68 24.53
C LEU A 424 -12.76 1.62 24.72
N LEU A 425 -14.00 1.90 24.30
CA LEU A 425 -15.17 1.03 24.51
C LEU A 425 -15.41 0.66 25.98
N ALA A 426 -15.14 1.60 26.90
CA ALA A 426 -15.37 1.41 28.33
C ALA A 426 -16.86 1.49 28.72
N GLU A 427 -17.69 2.06 27.85
CA GLU A 427 -19.13 2.20 28.03
C GLU A 427 -19.92 1.29 27.09
N GLU A 428 -21.02 0.72 27.57
CA GLU A 428 -21.80 -0.28 26.83
C GLU A 428 -23.11 0.24 26.20
N SER A 429 -23.36 1.55 26.26
CA SER A 429 -24.54 2.12 25.60
C SER A 429 -24.44 1.92 24.08
N PRO A 430 -25.56 1.72 23.35
CA PRO A 430 -25.50 1.54 21.88
C PRO A 430 -24.79 2.69 21.15
N ALA A 431 -24.93 3.93 21.66
CA ALA A 431 -24.27 5.10 21.13
C ALA A 431 -22.76 5.08 21.39
N ALA A 432 -22.34 4.73 22.61
CA ALA A 432 -20.92 4.60 22.97
C ALA A 432 -20.22 3.48 22.18
N LEU A 433 -20.85 2.32 22.03
CA LEU A 433 -20.29 1.20 21.27
C LEU A 433 -20.12 1.55 19.79
N ASP A 434 -21.13 2.18 19.18
CA ASP A 434 -21.01 2.65 17.80
C ASP A 434 -19.94 3.73 17.69
N PHE A 435 -19.87 4.71 18.59
CA PHE A 435 -18.80 5.71 18.60
C PHE A 435 -17.41 5.04 18.64
N GLY A 436 -17.14 4.15 19.59
CA GLY A 436 -15.82 3.55 19.75
C GLY A 436 -15.40 2.65 18.59
N VAL A 437 -16.33 1.91 17.98
CA VAL A 437 -16.06 1.13 16.76
C VAL A 437 -15.81 2.06 15.57
N ARG A 438 -16.71 3.03 15.36
CA ARG A 438 -16.62 4.00 14.25
C ARG A 438 -15.37 4.87 14.34
N PHE A 439 -14.98 5.26 15.54
CA PHE A 439 -13.80 6.09 15.77
C PHE A 439 -12.56 5.38 15.25
N GLN A 440 -12.39 4.10 15.59
CA GLN A 440 -11.29 3.29 15.08
C GLN A 440 -11.34 3.12 13.53
N GLN A 441 -12.54 2.95 12.95
CA GLN A 441 -12.72 2.83 11.50
C GLN A 441 -12.49 4.15 10.74
N THR A 442 -12.64 5.30 11.40
CA THR A 442 -12.37 6.63 10.82
C THR A 442 -10.91 7.04 11.00
N TRP A 443 -10.25 6.56 12.06
CA TRP A 443 -8.86 6.90 12.37
C TRP A 443 -7.90 6.53 11.22
N GLY A 444 -8.01 5.30 10.70
CA GLY A 444 -7.19 4.82 9.58
C GLY A 444 -7.27 5.71 8.34
N PRO A 445 -8.48 6.01 7.83
CA PRO A 445 -8.68 6.99 6.76
C PRO A 445 -8.02 8.36 6.99
N VAL A 446 -8.03 8.88 8.23
CA VAL A 446 -7.36 10.15 8.55
C VAL A 446 -5.85 10.05 8.37
N MET A 447 -5.25 8.92 8.78
CA MET A 447 -3.82 8.65 8.60
C MET A 447 -3.48 8.50 7.11
N ALA A 448 -4.18 7.60 6.39
CA ALA A 448 -3.93 7.35 4.98
C ALA A 448 -4.11 8.61 4.11
N LYS A 449 -5.26 9.26 4.20
CA LYS A 449 -5.56 10.44 3.37
C LYS A 449 -4.73 11.65 3.80
N GLY A 450 -4.49 11.82 5.10
CA GLY A 450 -3.72 12.94 5.63
C GLY A 450 -2.23 12.84 5.34
N ILE A 451 -1.64 11.65 5.47
CA ILE A 451 -0.20 11.44 5.32
C ILE A 451 0.12 11.03 3.89
N GLU A 452 -0.42 9.91 3.43
CA GLU A 452 0.00 9.27 2.19
C GLU A 452 -0.52 9.99 0.94
N ASP A 453 -1.77 10.47 1.00
CA ASP A 453 -2.43 11.15 -0.12
C ASP A 453 -2.43 12.67 0.03
N THR A 454 -1.70 13.24 0.98
CA THR A 454 -1.57 14.69 1.10
C THR A 454 -0.18 15.11 1.52
N THR A 455 0.30 14.74 2.72
CA THR A 455 1.63 15.15 3.19
C THR A 455 2.76 14.67 2.28
N PHE A 456 2.70 13.46 1.74
CA PHE A 456 3.69 12.93 0.81
C PHE A 456 3.76 13.68 -0.53
N TYR A 457 2.70 14.40 -0.91
CA TYR A 457 2.71 15.29 -2.07
C TYR A 457 3.13 16.73 -1.74
N ARG A 458 3.27 17.03 -0.44
CA ARG A 458 3.66 18.32 0.11
C ARG A 458 5.12 18.34 0.53
N TRP A 459 5.64 17.26 1.09
CA TRP A 459 6.97 17.19 1.71
C TRP A 459 8.05 16.77 0.71
N ALA A 460 8.66 17.70 -0.03
CA ALA A 460 9.61 17.36 -1.09
C ALA A 460 11.08 17.38 -0.66
N GLU A 461 11.41 17.10 0.61
CA GLU A 461 12.83 17.04 1.02
C GLU A 461 13.61 15.92 0.31
N LEU A 462 13.03 14.71 0.29
CA LEU A 462 13.47 13.60 -0.54
C LEU A 462 12.27 12.71 -0.85
N ILE A 463 11.66 12.87 -2.03
CA ILE A 463 10.39 12.17 -2.36
C ILE A 463 10.54 10.64 -2.47
N ALA A 464 11.77 10.12 -2.44
CA ALA A 464 12.03 8.69 -2.39
C ALA A 464 11.57 8.05 -1.07
N LEU A 465 11.43 8.84 0.00
CA LEU A 465 10.96 8.38 1.31
C LEU A 465 9.47 8.65 1.54
N ASN A 466 8.82 9.36 0.62
CA ASN A 466 7.39 9.63 0.64
C ASN A 466 6.64 8.42 0.10
N GLU A 467 6.63 7.36 0.90
CA GLU A 467 6.18 6.04 0.50
C GLU A 467 5.30 5.42 1.57
N VAL A 468 4.35 4.57 1.15
CA VAL A 468 3.36 3.95 2.04
C VAL A 468 4.06 3.23 3.21
N GLY A 469 3.71 3.60 4.45
CA GLY A 469 4.33 3.09 5.68
C GLY A 469 5.73 3.63 6.05
N SER A 470 6.27 4.58 5.30
CA SER A 470 7.56 5.23 5.58
C SER A 470 7.41 6.53 6.39
N ASP A 471 8.51 6.95 7.02
CA ASP A 471 8.65 8.27 7.67
C ASP A 471 9.66 9.13 6.89
N PRO A 472 9.20 10.10 6.08
CA PRO A 472 10.06 10.99 5.29
C PRO A 472 10.99 11.90 6.09
N SER A 473 10.80 12.03 7.41
CA SER A 473 11.61 12.93 8.25
C SER A 473 12.96 12.31 8.65
N GLN A 474 13.12 10.99 8.52
CA GLN A 474 14.24 10.23 9.11
C GLN A 474 15.52 10.16 8.26
N VAL A 475 15.73 11.07 7.29
CA VAL A 475 16.93 11.04 6.44
C VAL A 475 18.21 11.05 7.29
N GLY A 476 18.31 11.95 8.26
CA GLY A 476 19.51 12.08 9.11
C GLY A 476 19.66 10.98 10.15
N GLU A 477 18.61 10.21 10.41
CA GLU A 477 18.57 9.12 11.39
C GLU A 477 18.71 7.74 10.72
N SER A 478 18.70 7.70 9.38
CA SER A 478 18.74 6.48 8.59
C SER A 478 19.99 5.63 8.87
N ALA A 479 19.78 4.38 9.28
CA ALA A 479 20.84 3.48 9.73
C ALA A 479 20.69 2.04 9.24
N ALA A 480 21.81 1.36 9.04
CA ALA A 480 21.82 -0.09 8.76
C ALA A 480 21.20 -0.92 9.90
N ASP A 481 21.32 -0.43 11.14
CA ASP A 481 20.79 -1.09 12.33
C ASP A 481 19.26 -1.18 12.34
N ASP A 482 18.54 -0.27 11.66
CA ASP A 482 17.08 -0.34 11.54
C ASP A 482 16.67 -1.65 10.86
N LEU A 483 17.36 -2.00 9.77
CA LEU A 483 17.15 -3.26 9.07
C LEU A 483 17.57 -4.45 9.92
N HIS A 484 18.73 -4.39 10.59
CA HIS A 484 19.18 -5.51 11.42
C HIS A 484 18.24 -5.79 12.60
N ASN A 485 17.76 -4.75 13.27
CA ASN A 485 16.81 -4.83 14.37
C ASN A 485 15.46 -5.38 13.89
N TRP A 486 14.93 -4.85 12.79
CA TRP A 486 13.68 -5.33 12.21
C TRP A 486 13.78 -6.80 11.79
N CYS A 487 14.83 -7.19 11.06
CA CYS A 487 15.04 -8.58 10.63
C CYS A 487 15.11 -9.55 11.81
N ALA A 488 15.82 -9.18 12.89
CA ALA A 488 15.89 -10.00 14.10
C ALA A 488 14.52 -10.17 14.76
N GLN A 489 13.73 -9.09 14.82
CA GLN A 489 12.36 -9.13 15.34
C GLN A 489 11.43 -9.98 14.47
N GLN A 490 11.49 -9.86 13.14
CA GLN A 490 10.65 -10.66 12.24
C GLN A 490 11.05 -12.13 12.27
N GLN A 491 12.34 -12.47 12.21
CA GLN A 491 12.77 -13.86 12.31
C GLN A 491 12.28 -14.54 13.60
N ALA A 492 12.20 -13.79 14.71
CA ALA A 492 11.74 -14.30 15.99
C ALA A 492 10.20 -14.39 16.12
N ASN A 493 9.46 -13.42 15.57
CA ASN A 493 8.03 -13.27 15.85
C ASN A 493 7.12 -13.50 14.62
N TRP A 494 7.57 -13.12 13.43
CA TRP A 494 6.79 -13.18 12.19
C TRP A 494 7.65 -13.66 11.00
N PRO A 495 8.27 -14.86 11.07
CA PRO A 495 9.20 -15.32 10.03
C PRO A 495 8.52 -15.57 8.67
N GLY A 496 7.19 -15.58 8.62
CA GLY A 496 6.38 -15.72 7.41
C GLY A 496 5.81 -14.41 6.88
N THR A 497 6.15 -13.24 7.45
CA THR A 497 5.67 -11.94 6.95
C THR A 497 6.16 -11.70 5.53
N MET A 498 5.41 -10.98 4.70
CA MET A 498 5.95 -10.58 3.40
C MET A 498 7.01 -9.49 3.56
N THR A 499 7.95 -9.45 2.63
CA THR A 499 8.83 -8.29 2.41
C THR A 499 8.55 -7.77 1.02
N THR A 500 8.37 -6.46 0.83
CA THR A 500 8.12 -5.88 -0.51
C THR A 500 8.98 -4.64 -0.74
N LEU A 501 9.15 -4.27 -2.01
CA LEU A 501 9.76 -3.00 -2.42
C LEU A 501 8.86 -2.22 -3.39
N THR A 502 7.95 -2.87 -4.10
CA THR A 502 7.00 -2.23 -5.01
C THR A 502 5.68 -2.97 -4.88
N THR A 503 4.59 -2.23 -4.88
CA THR A 503 3.23 -2.79 -4.92
C THR A 503 2.40 -2.02 -5.95
N HIS A 504 1.14 -2.40 -6.11
CA HIS A 504 0.18 -1.65 -6.90
C HIS A 504 -0.23 -0.30 -6.25
N ASP A 505 0.16 -0.04 -4.99
CA ASP A 505 -0.18 1.19 -4.26
C ASP A 505 1.04 2.03 -3.85
N THR A 506 2.26 1.49 -3.97
CA THR A 506 3.47 2.31 -3.76
C THR A 506 3.43 3.54 -4.66
N LYS A 507 3.71 4.71 -4.08
CA LYS A 507 3.72 6.02 -4.75
C LYS A 507 4.76 6.06 -5.87
N ARG A 508 5.86 5.31 -5.72
CA ARG A 508 6.95 5.14 -6.71
C ARG A 508 7.48 3.72 -6.65
N SER A 509 7.90 3.14 -7.77
CA SER A 509 8.57 1.82 -7.77
C SER A 509 9.94 1.86 -7.12
N GLU A 510 10.44 0.68 -6.75
CA GLU A 510 11.74 0.48 -6.11
C GLU A 510 12.92 1.13 -6.86
N ASP A 511 12.93 1.08 -8.20
CA ASP A 511 14.05 1.64 -8.97
C ASP A 511 13.94 3.16 -9.18
N THR A 512 12.72 3.71 -9.17
CA THR A 512 12.49 5.16 -9.11
C THR A 512 13.08 5.70 -7.80
N ARG A 513 12.82 5.02 -6.67
CA ARG A 513 13.34 5.39 -5.36
C ARG A 513 14.85 5.15 -5.25
N ALA A 514 15.36 4.03 -5.77
CA ALA A 514 16.79 3.71 -5.78
C ALA A 514 17.62 4.78 -6.51
N ARG A 515 17.14 5.25 -7.68
CA ARG A 515 17.79 6.34 -8.40
C ARG A 515 17.85 7.63 -7.60
N LEU A 516 16.72 8.01 -6.99
CA LEU A 516 16.66 9.23 -6.18
C LEU A 516 17.58 9.16 -4.96
N ILE A 517 17.61 8.03 -4.26
CA ILE A 517 18.50 7.79 -3.12
C ILE A 517 19.97 7.89 -3.57
N ALA A 518 20.33 7.30 -4.72
CA ALA A 518 21.68 7.35 -5.25
C ALA A 518 22.13 8.80 -5.55
N VAL A 519 21.30 9.57 -6.26
CA VAL A 519 21.63 10.97 -6.60
C VAL A 519 21.60 11.89 -5.38
N ALA A 520 20.72 11.64 -4.41
CA ALA A 520 20.70 12.37 -3.14
C ALA A 520 22.02 12.23 -2.36
N GLY A 521 22.72 11.10 -2.51
CA GLY A 521 24.06 10.88 -1.95
C GLY A 521 25.19 11.72 -2.58
N ASP A 522 24.90 12.44 -3.67
CA ASP A 522 25.80 13.41 -4.31
C ASP A 522 25.31 14.85 -4.07
N PRO A 523 25.82 15.53 -3.03
CA PRO A 523 25.40 16.88 -2.67
C PRO A 523 25.58 17.90 -3.79
N LEU A 524 26.61 17.74 -4.64
CA LEU A 524 26.91 18.71 -5.68
C LEU A 524 25.87 18.63 -6.80
N SER A 525 25.58 17.41 -7.26
CA SER A 525 24.52 17.18 -8.27
C SER A 525 23.18 17.66 -7.76
N TRP A 526 22.81 17.30 -6.52
CA TRP A 526 21.54 17.72 -5.91
C TRP A 526 21.38 19.25 -5.85
N GLN A 527 22.38 19.96 -5.33
CA GLN A 527 22.36 21.43 -5.25
C GLN A 527 22.31 22.09 -6.63
N THR A 528 22.99 21.50 -7.62
CA THR A 528 23.02 22.01 -9.00
C THR A 528 21.64 21.96 -9.62
N ILE A 529 20.97 20.80 -9.54
CA ILE A 529 19.61 20.64 -10.08
C ILE A 529 18.63 21.54 -9.33
N SER A 530 18.68 21.58 -7.99
CA SER A 530 17.78 22.42 -7.20
C SER A 530 17.93 23.91 -7.51
N ARG A 531 19.16 24.40 -7.70
CA ARG A 531 19.41 25.81 -8.04
C ARG A 531 18.92 26.15 -9.45
N ALA A 532 19.22 25.30 -10.43
CA ALA A 532 18.75 25.47 -11.80
C ALA A 532 17.21 25.48 -11.85
N THR A 533 16.57 24.59 -11.09
CA THR A 533 15.11 24.49 -11.01
C THR A 533 14.49 25.72 -10.38
N GLY A 534 15.08 26.26 -9.30
CA GLY A 534 14.59 27.50 -8.68
C GLY A 534 14.61 28.69 -9.65
N ALA A 535 15.64 28.79 -10.51
CA ALA A 535 15.70 29.81 -11.56
C ALA A 535 14.63 29.60 -12.64
N ALA A 536 14.43 28.36 -13.08
CA ALA A 536 13.40 28.00 -14.06
C ALA A 536 11.98 28.24 -13.53
N ALA A 537 11.69 27.86 -12.29
CA ALA A 537 10.40 28.04 -11.64
C ALA A 537 10.01 29.52 -11.57
N LYS A 538 10.96 30.39 -11.21
CA LYS A 538 10.77 31.85 -11.19
C LYS A 538 10.41 32.39 -12.57
N ALA A 539 11.04 31.90 -13.63
CA ALA A 539 10.74 32.32 -15.00
C ALA A 539 9.36 31.84 -15.47
N ALA A 540 8.94 30.65 -15.07
CA ALA A 540 7.67 30.04 -15.44
C ALA A 540 6.47 30.45 -14.56
N GLY A 541 6.70 31.14 -13.43
CA GLY A 541 5.65 31.48 -12.48
C GLY A 541 5.08 30.28 -11.73
N VAL A 542 5.87 29.22 -11.57
CA VAL A 542 5.54 28.05 -10.75
C VAL A 542 6.13 28.25 -9.35
N ASP A 543 5.39 27.88 -8.30
CA ASP A 543 5.89 28.02 -6.95
C ASP A 543 7.12 27.11 -6.71
N PRO A 544 8.15 27.59 -6.00
CA PRO A 544 9.41 26.84 -5.87
C PRO A 544 9.26 25.48 -5.19
N ARG A 545 8.29 25.32 -4.27
CA ARG A 545 8.00 24.07 -3.57
C ARG A 545 7.51 23.00 -4.54
N THR A 546 6.51 23.32 -5.36
CA THR A 546 5.98 22.42 -6.40
C THR A 546 7.05 22.14 -7.45
N ALA A 547 7.82 23.15 -7.87
CA ALA A 547 8.93 22.93 -8.79
C ALA A 547 9.98 21.96 -8.21
N HIS A 548 10.24 22.03 -6.89
CA HIS A 548 11.16 21.13 -6.20
C HIS A 548 10.67 19.67 -6.21
N PHE A 549 9.37 19.44 -6.07
CA PHE A 549 8.76 18.12 -6.23
C PHE A 549 8.81 17.61 -7.69
N VAL A 550 8.57 18.49 -8.66
CA VAL A 550 8.52 18.14 -10.09
C VAL A 550 9.88 17.64 -10.59
N TRP A 551 10.98 18.35 -10.33
CA TRP A 551 12.28 17.91 -10.86
C TRP A 551 12.73 16.57 -10.26
N GLN A 552 12.44 16.31 -8.97
CA GLN A 552 12.72 15.00 -8.36
C GLN A 552 11.87 13.91 -9.02
N THR A 553 10.59 14.19 -9.30
CA THR A 553 9.74 13.24 -10.03
C THR A 553 10.35 12.89 -11.38
N LEU A 554 10.76 13.90 -12.17
CA LEU A 554 11.39 13.71 -13.47
C LEU A 554 12.69 12.91 -13.36
N LEU A 555 13.59 13.29 -12.44
CA LEU A 555 14.85 12.58 -12.21
C LEU A 555 14.63 11.09 -11.93
N GLY A 556 13.64 10.75 -11.11
CA GLY A 556 13.33 9.36 -10.77
C GLY A 556 12.83 8.54 -11.96
N VAL A 557 12.02 9.13 -12.84
CA VAL A 557 11.27 8.40 -13.88
C VAL A 557 11.86 8.52 -15.30
N GLU A 558 12.79 9.45 -15.55
CA GLU A 558 13.30 9.76 -16.90
C GLU A 558 13.98 8.58 -17.62
N PRO A 559 13.69 8.29 -18.90
CA PRO A 559 12.73 9.03 -19.75
C PRO A 559 11.28 8.66 -19.43
N ALA A 560 10.43 9.68 -19.29
CA ALA A 560 8.97 9.52 -19.28
C ALA A 560 8.37 10.23 -20.50
N GLY A 561 7.36 9.61 -21.11
CA GLY A 561 6.59 10.27 -22.16
C GLY A 561 5.68 11.35 -21.58
N ASP A 562 5.36 12.35 -22.39
CA ASP A 562 4.60 13.55 -21.98
C ASP A 562 3.28 13.21 -21.27
N ASP A 563 2.55 12.22 -21.78
CA ASP A 563 1.26 11.79 -21.20
C ASP A 563 1.43 11.24 -19.77
N ARG A 564 2.49 10.43 -19.53
CA ARG A 564 2.77 9.88 -18.19
C ARG A 564 3.07 10.98 -17.19
N VAL A 565 3.81 12.01 -17.61
CA VAL A 565 4.14 13.16 -16.76
C VAL A 565 2.88 13.99 -16.48
N ARG A 566 2.08 14.25 -17.52
CA ARG A 566 0.82 15.01 -17.42
C ARG A 566 -0.17 14.36 -16.46
N ASP A 567 -0.45 13.08 -16.67
CA ASP A 567 -1.44 12.33 -15.88
C ASP A 567 -1.02 12.25 -14.41
N TYR A 568 0.26 11.94 -14.15
CA TYR A 568 0.79 11.91 -12.80
C TYR A 568 0.73 13.28 -12.12
N LEU A 569 1.14 14.36 -12.79
CA LEU A 569 1.17 15.69 -12.15
C LEU A 569 -0.24 16.21 -11.87
N CYS A 570 -1.22 15.96 -12.74
CA CYS A 570 -2.63 16.25 -12.43
C CYS A 570 -3.05 15.60 -11.10
N LYS A 571 -2.79 14.30 -10.94
CA LYS A 571 -3.07 13.58 -9.68
C LYS A 571 -2.29 14.19 -8.51
N ALA A 572 -0.97 14.30 -8.64
CA ALA A 572 -0.09 14.75 -7.56
C ALA A 572 -0.44 16.15 -7.03
N LEU A 573 -0.82 17.08 -7.92
CA LEU A 573 -1.20 18.44 -7.52
C LEU A 573 -2.55 18.49 -6.80
N ARG A 574 -3.50 17.63 -7.20
CA ARG A 574 -4.81 17.51 -6.57
C ARG A 574 -4.74 16.83 -5.21
N GLU A 575 -3.91 15.77 -5.08
CA GLU A 575 -3.58 15.13 -3.80
C GLU A 575 -2.89 16.12 -2.85
N ALA A 576 -1.93 16.92 -3.35
CA ALA A 576 -1.31 17.97 -2.55
C ALA A 576 -2.35 18.98 -2.01
N GLY A 577 -3.40 19.30 -2.77
CA GLY A 577 -4.53 20.09 -2.29
C GLY A 577 -4.20 21.54 -1.89
N LEU A 578 -3.03 22.06 -2.30
CA LEU A 578 -2.54 23.40 -1.93
C LEU A 578 -3.07 24.52 -2.86
N LYS A 579 -3.21 24.22 -4.15
CA LYS A 579 -3.57 25.19 -5.21
C LYS A 579 -4.69 24.71 -6.13
N THR A 580 -4.83 23.40 -6.27
CA THR A 580 -5.89 22.71 -7.01
C THR A 580 -6.33 21.50 -6.18
N ARG A 581 -7.55 21.01 -6.38
CA ARG A 581 -8.14 19.87 -5.65
C ARG A 581 -9.02 19.05 -6.58
N TRP A 582 -9.36 17.83 -6.18
CA TRP A 582 -10.31 16.99 -6.92
C TRP A 582 -11.71 17.63 -7.02
N THR A 583 -12.15 18.32 -5.97
CA THR A 583 -13.50 18.90 -5.89
C THR A 583 -13.64 20.28 -6.52
N ASP A 584 -12.55 21.05 -6.59
CA ASP A 584 -12.47 22.40 -7.16
C ASP A 584 -11.12 22.56 -7.88
N PRO A 585 -11.00 22.04 -9.13
CA PRO A 585 -9.75 22.08 -9.87
C PRO A 585 -9.43 23.50 -10.36
N ASP A 586 -8.15 23.86 -10.41
CA ASP A 586 -7.60 25.03 -11.11
C ASP A 586 -6.84 24.58 -12.37
N PRO A 587 -7.53 24.45 -13.53
CA PRO A 587 -6.90 23.95 -14.76
C PRO A 587 -5.77 24.86 -15.25
N ALA A 588 -5.83 26.16 -14.95
CA ALA A 588 -4.80 27.10 -15.38
C ALA A 588 -3.51 26.88 -14.59
N TYR A 589 -3.59 26.62 -13.29
CA TYR A 589 -2.42 26.25 -12.49
C TYR A 589 -1.89 24.87 -12.86
N GLU A 590 -2.78 23.87 -13.01
CA GLU A 590 -2.39 22.52 -13.44
C GLU A 590 -1.62 22.56 -14.76
N GLN A 591 -2.14 23.26 -15.78
CA GLN A 591 -1.49 23.36 -17.07
C GLN A 591 -0.13 24.08 -16.99
N ARG A 592 0.00 25.15 -16.18
CA ARG A 592 1.29 25.83 -15.98
C ARG A 592 2.36 24.90 -15.40
N VAL A 593 2.02 24.07 -14.43
CA VAL A 593 2.97 23.12 -13.82
C VAL A 593 3.33 22.00 -14.80
N ILE A 594 2.35 21.51 -15.56
CA ILE A 594 2.58 20.50 -16.60
C ILE A 594 3.50 21.06 -17.69
N ASP A 595 3.22 22.24 -18.23
CA ASP A 595 4.06 22.87 -19.26
C ASP A 595 5.47 23.10 -18.75
N PHE A 596 5.61 23.51 -17.49
CA PHE A 596 6.90 23.62 -16.82
C PHE A 596 7.63 22.28 -16.78
N ALA A 597 6.98 21.20 -16.33
CA ALA A 597 7.60 19.88 -16.25
C ALA A 597 8.02 19.34 -17.63
N LEU A 598 7.17 19.49 -18.65
CA LEU A 598 7.49 19.09 -20.02
C LEU A 598 8.67 19.91 -20.58
N ALA A 599 8.73 21.20 -20.29
CA ALA A 599 9.88 22.03 -20.66
C ALA A 599 11.17 21.58 -19.95
N LEU A 600 11.09 21.19 -18.67
CA LEU A 600 12.24 20.62 -17.94
C LEU A 600 12.71 19.29 -18.51
N ALA A 601 11.80 18.45 -19.01
CA ALA A 601 12.13 17.15 -19.60
C ALA A 601 12.67 17.28 -21.04
N ALA A 602 12.25 18.30 -21.79
CA ALA A 602 12.65 18.49 -23.19
C ALA A 602 14.08 19.02 -23.37
N GLY A 603 14.63 19.73 -22.39
CA GLY A 603 16.02 20.23 -22.45
C GLY A 603 16.31 21.46 -21.59
N GLY A 604 17.55 21.95 -21.67
CA GLY A 604 18.01 23.15 -20.95
C GLY A 604 18.69 22.84 -19.63
N ALA A 605 19.01 23.88 -18.86
CA ALA A 605 19.94 23.77 -17.71
C ALA A 605 19.53 22.75 -16.64
N VAL A 606 18.24 22.53 -16.42
CA VAL A 606 17.74 21.53 -15.45
C VAL A 606 17.88 20.11 -16.03
N HIS A 607 17.47 19.89 -17.28
CA HIS A 607 17.65 18.62 -17.99
C HIS A 607 19.13 18.22 -18.06
N ASP A 608 20.00 19.16 -18.42
CA ASP A 608 21.45 18.94 -18.51
C ASP A 608 22.03 18.56 -17.13
N ALA A 609 21.57 19.22 -16.07
CA ALA A 609 21.98 18.91 -14.70
C ALA A 609 21.48 17.53 -14.25
N MET A 610 20.24 17.14 -14.57
CA MET A 610 19.71 15.81 -14.26
C MET A 610 20.45 14.72 -15.03
N THR A 611 20.70 14.93 -16.33
CA THR A 611 21.46 14.01 -17.19
C THR A 611 22.89 13.82 -16.68
N ALA A 612 23.57 14.92 -16.32
CA ALA A 612 24.91 14.88 -15.75
C ALA A 612 24.92 14.17 -14.39
N ALA A 613 23.89 14.38 -13.56
CA ALA A 613 23.75 13.71 -12.27
C ALA A 613 23.56 12.20 -12.41
N VAL A 614 22.67 11.75 -13.32
CA VAL A 614 22.47 10.32 -13.61
C VAL A 614 23.77 9.69 -14.11
N SER A 615 24.45 10.34 -15.06
CA SER A 615 25.71 9.84 -15.63
C SER A 615 26.82 9.74 -14.57
N SER A 616 26.94 10.75 -13.71
CA SER A 616 27.96 10.77 -12.64
C SER A 616 27.67 9.76 -11.53
N ASN A 617 26.42 9.30 -11.40
CA ASN A 617 25.97 8.40 -10.36
C ASN A 617 25.58 7.01 -10.87
N GLU A 618 25.98 6.60 -12.09
CA GLU A 618 25.63 5.28 -12.65
C GLU A 618 25.99 4.11 -11.72
N ARG A 619 27.18 4.15 -11.11
CA ARG A 619 27.64 3.13 -10.15
C ARG A 619 26.82 3.14 -8.87
N ALA A 620 26.48 4.32 -8.36
CA ALA A 620 25.64 4.48 -7.19
C ALA A 620 24.21 3.97 -7.46
N ILE A 621 23.63 4.31 -8.62
CA ILE A 621 22.31 3.83 -9.04
C ILE A 621 22.31 2.30 -9.14
N ARG A 622 23.32 1.72 -9.79
CA ARG A 622 23.52 0.26 -9.88
C ARG A 622 23.61 -0.38 -8.50
N ALA A 623 24.43 0.18 -7.60
CA ALA A 623 24.63 -0.33 -6.24
C ALA A 623 23.34 -0.33 -5.41
N ILE A 624 22.60 0.77 -5.38
CA ILE A 624 21.34 0.86 -4.63
C ILE A 624 20.26 -0.05 -5.23
N THR A 625 20.16 -0.11 -6.57
CA THR A 625 19.19 -0.96 -7.28
C THR A 625 19.38 -2.44 -6.96
N LEU A 626 20.60 -2.95 -7.15
CA LEU A 626 20.91 -4.37 -6.90
C LEU A 626 20.94 -4.68 -5.40
N GLY A 627 21.44 -3.74 -4.59
CA GLY A 627 21.50 -3.87 -3.13
C GLY A 627 20.13 -4.00 -2.49
N ALA A 628 19.20 -3.10 -2.82
CA ALA A 628 17.83 -3.16 -2.30
C ALA A 628 17.17 -4.49 -2.63
N LYS A 629 17.29 -4.94 -3.89
CA LYS A 629 16.65 -6.18 -4.35
C LYS A 629 17.26 -7.42 -3.69
N LEU A 630 18.59 -7.54 -3.65
CA LEU A 630 19.22 -8.70 -3.03
C LEU A 630 18.89 -8.77 -1.52
N VAL A 631 18.99 -7.65 -0.81
CA VAL A 631 18.67 -7.56 0.62
C VAL A 631 17.24 -8.00 0.89
N GLN A 632 16.26 -7.48 0.13
CA GLN A 632 14.87 -7.86 0.30
C GLN A 632 14.61 -9.35 0.03
N LEU A 633 15.26 -9.90 -1.01
CA LEU A 633 15.08 -11.31 -1.36
C LEU A 633 15.68 -12.25 -0.30
N THR A 634 16.78 -11.88 0.37
CA THR A 634 17.50 -12.82 1.26
C THR A 634 17.30 -12.57 2.77
N MET A 635 16.68 -11.44 3.15
CA MET A 635 16.29 -11.16 4.53
C MET A 635 15.20 -12.12 5.06
N PRO A 636 14.93 -12.16 6.38
CA PRO A 636 13.81 -12.92 6.95
C PRO A 636 12.46 -12.49 6.38
N GLY A 637 11.53 -13.44 6.24
CA GLY A 637 10.22 -13.22 5.61
C GLY A 637 10.09 -13.90 4.25
N VAL A 638 8.93 -13.70 3.62
CA VAL A 638 8.58 -14.16 2.26
C VAL A 638 8.71 -12.98 1.30
N PRO A 639 9.72 -12.94 0.43
CA PRO A 639 9.85 -11.86 -0.53
C PRO A 639 8.73 -11.87 -1.56
N ASP A 640 8.06 -10.73 -1.68
CA ASP A 640 7.12 -10.43 -2.74
C ASP A 640 7.83 -9.66 -3.87
N SER A 641 7.51 -10.01 -5.10
CA SER A 641 7.94 -9.30 -6.31
C SER A 641 6.73 -8.85 -7.10
N TYR A 642 6.58 -7.54 -7.25
CA TYR A 642 5.54 -6.99 -8.10
C TYR A 642 5.85 -7.20 -9.58
N GLN A 643 4.81 -7.42 -10.39
CA GLN A 643 4.98 -7.76 -11.80
C GLN A 643 5.94 -6.81 -12.52
N GLY A 644 6.94 -7.41 -13.14
CA GLY A 644 7.95 -6.72 -13.93
C GLY A 644 9.17 -6.20 -13.17
N THR A 645 9.17 -6.17 -11.84
CA THR A 645 10.25 -5.59 -11.02
C THR A 645 11.51 -6.44 -10.93
N GLU A 646 11.54 -7.62 -11.56
CA GLU A 646 12.75 -8.37 -11.79
C GLU A 646 13.73 -7.67 -12.77
N LEU A 647 13.22 -6.72 -13.57
CA LEU A 647 13.99 -5.76 -14.36
C LEU A 647 13.90 -4.35 -13.74
N VAL A 648 14.70 -3.40 -14.24
CA VAL A 648 14.62 -2.00 -13.79
C VAL A 648 13.29 -1.41 -14.24
N THR A 649 12.40 -1.20 -13.28
CA THR A 649 11.07 -0.65 -13.47
C THR A 649 10.97 0.69 -12.78
N ARG A 650 10.81 1.75 -13.56
CA ARG A 650 10.64 3.13 -13.07
C ARG A 650 9.22 3.61 -13.33
N THR A 651 8.36 3.35 -12.36
CA THR A 651 6.95 3.76 -12.39
C THR A 651 6.66 4.74 -11.27
N LEU A 652 5.58 5.50 -11.48
CA LEU A 652 4.93 6.34 -10.48
C LEU A 652 3.67 5.62 -9.96
N VAL A 653 2.92 6.27 -9.07
CA VAL A 653 1.69 5.75 -8.48
C VAL A 653 0.65 5.39 -9.53
N ASP A 654 -0.30 4.52 -9.17
CA ASP A 654 -1.50 4.17 -9.95
C ASP A 654 -2.09 5.39 -10.69
N PRO A 655 -2.31 5.30 -12.03
CA PRO A 655 -2.24 4.10 -12.87
C PRO A 655 -0.88 3.77 -13.52
N ASP A 656 0.18 4.55 -13.28
CA ASP A 656 1.47 4.32 -13.98
C ASP A 656 2.15 3.00 -13.58
N ASN A 657 1.98 2.54 -12.34
CA ASN A 657 2.47 1.25 -11.85
C ASN A 657 1.58 0.05 -12.26
N ARG A 658 0.50 0.27 -13.01
CA ARG A 658 -0.40 -0.79 -13.51
C ARG A 658 -0.26 -1.02 -15.02
N ARG A 659 0.77 -0.43 -15.64
CA ARG A 659 1.05 -0.63 -17.07
C ARG A 659 1.34 -2.11 -17.39
N PRO A 660 1.05 -2.55 -18.63
CA PRO A 660 1.33 -3.91 -19.06
C PRO A 660 2.80 -4.31 -18.92
N VAL A 661 3.05 -5.58 -18.65
CA VAL A 661 4.38 -6.16 -18.50
C VAL A 661 4.75 -6.94 -19.76
N ASP A 662 5.92 -6.64 -20.32
CA ASP A 662 6.48 -7.37 -21.46
C ASP A 662 7.16 -8.67 -20.97
N PHE A 663 6.41 -9.76 -20.92
CA PHE A 663 6.92 -11.07 -20.52
C PHE A 663 7.83 -11.72 -21.56
N ASP A 664 7.64 -11.42 -22.86
CA ASP A 664 8.48 -11.98 -23.93
C ASP A 664 9.93 -11.51 -23.78
N ARG A 665 10.14 -10.21 -23.51
CA ARG A 665 11.46 -9.66 -23.22
C ARG A 665 12.12 -10.33 -22.02
N ARG A 666 11.35 -10.62 -20.98
CA ARG A 666 11.84 -11.26 -19.75
C ARG A 666 12.26 -12.71 -19.99
N VAL A 667 11.48 -13.45 -20.77
CA VAL A 667 11.83 -14.80 -21.21
C VAL A 667 13.10 -14.80 -22.05
N GLU A 668 13.27 -13.84 -22.96
CA GLU A 668 14.49 -13.68 -23.76
C GLU A 668 15.72 -13.42 -22.87
N LEU A 669 15.62 -12.45 -21.96
CA LEU A 669 16.71 -12.10 -21.03
C LEU A 669 17.07 -13.26 -20.08
N LEU A 670 16.07 -13.97 -19.56
CA LEU A 670 16.32 -15.13 -18.69
C LEU A 670 17.03 -16.26 -19.45
N ARG A 671 16.78 -16.40 -20.75
CA ARG A 671 17.41 -17.40 -21.61
C ARG A 671 18.84 -17.03 -22.03
N SER A 672 19.14 -15.74 -22.20
CA SER A 672 20.49 -15.30 -22.62
C SER A 672 21.54 -15.57 -21.54
N GLY A 673 21.16 -15.48 -20.25
CA GLY A 673 21.92 -15.92 -19.09
C GLY A 673 23.13 -15.06 -18.71
N THR A 674 23.68 -14.25 -19.62
CA THR A 674 24.81 -13.35 -19.35
C THR A 674 24.33 -11.90 -19.21
N PRO A 675 24.48 -11.26 -18.03
CA PRO A 675 24.15 -9.85 -17.85
C PRO A 675 25.01 -8.92 -18.70
N THR A 676 24.38 -7.96 -19.38
CA THR A 676 25.03 -6.94 -20.23
C THR A 676 24.65 -5.51 -19.87
N ASP A 677 23.59 -5.33 -19.09
CA ASP A 677 23.01 -4.05 -18.68
C ASP A 677 22.35 -4.20 -17.30
N LEU A 678 21.88 -3.10 -16.72
CA LEU A 678 21.32 -3.14 -15.37
C LEU A 678 20.03 -3.98 -15.28
N ASP A 679 19.25 -4.09 -16.37
CA ASP A 679 18.07 -4.95 -16.43
C ASP A 679 18.42 -6.42 -16.27
N SER A 680 19.36 -6.89 -17.08
CA SER A 680 19.83 -8.27 -17.04
C SER A 680 20.65 -8.58 -15.77
N GLU A 681 21.35 -7.60 -15.21
CA GLU A 681 22.00 -7.72 -13.89
C GLU A 681 20.98 -7.89 -12.76
N LYS A 682 19.91 -7.08 -12.77
CA LYS A 682 18.84 -7.20 -11.77
C LYS A 682 18.11 -8.52 -11.90
N LEU A 683 17.83 -8.97 -13.13
CA LEU A 683 17.22 -10.27 -13.39
C LEU A 683 18.09 -11.42 -12.85
N HIS A 684 19.41 -11.32 -13.02
CA HIS A 684 20.36 -12.31 -12.50
C HIS A 684 20.36 -12.36 -10.97
N VAL A 685 20.38 -11.20 -10.30
CA VAL A 685 20.25 -11.11 -8.83
C VAL A 685 18.94 -11.75 -8.36
N VAL A 686 17.82 -11.40 -9.00
CA VAL A 686 16.49 -11.90 -8.63
C VAL A 686 16.39 -13.40 -8.81
N THR A 687 16.77 -13.89 -9.99
CA THR A 687 16.72 -15.31 -10.33
C THR A 687 17.62 -16.12 -9.39
N THR A 688 18.83 -15.62 -9.12
CA THR A 688 19.80 -16.30 -8.26
C THR A 688 19.29 -16.40 -6.83
N ALA A 689 18.83 -15.29 -6.25
CA ALA A 689 18.34 -15.28 -4.88
C ALA A 689 17.06 -16.11 -4.72
N LEU A 690 16.10 -16.02 -5.65
CA LEU A 690 14.86 -16.80 -5.60
C LEU A 690 15.12 -18.30 -5.73
N ARG A 691 16.01 -18.72 -6.64
CA ARG A 691 16.41 -20.14 -6.76
C ARG A 691 17.13 -20.62 -5.51
N ALA A 692 18.05 -19.84 -4.94
CA ALA A 692 18.69 -20.18 -3.67
C ALA A 692 17.67 -20.39 -2.55
N ARG A 693 16.63 -19.56 -2.46
CA ARG A 693 15.54 -19.74 -1.48
C ARG A 693 14.73 -21.01 -1.71
N ARG A 694 14.39 -21.29 -2.95
CA ARG A 694 13.64 -22.51 -3.33
C ARG A 694 14.45 -23.77 -3.02
N ASP A 695 15.74 -23.73 -3.28
CA ASP A 695 16.63 -24.89 -3.16
C ASP A 695 17.13 -25.09 -1.70
N HIS A 696 17.16 -24.01 -0.89
CA HIS A 696 17.54 -24.03 0.54
C HIS A 696 16.44 -23.46 1.47
N PRO A 697 15.21 -24.02 1.46
CA PRO A 697 14.06 -23.43 2.15
C PRO A 697 14.23 -23.32 3.67
N ARG A 698 15.07 -24.18 4.28
CA ARG A 698 15.36 -24.11 5.72
C ARG A 698 16.20 -22.89 6.07
N VAL A 699 17.22 -22.57 5.27
CA VAL A 699 18.12 -21.41 5.48
C VAL A 699 17.37 -20.09 5.36
N PHE A 700 16.35 -20.02 4.51
CA PHE A 700 15.56 -18.80 4.34
C PHE A 700 14.24 -18.81 5.11
N GLY A 701 13.90 -19.93 5.75
CA GLY A 701 12.67 -20.13 6.50
C GLY A 701 12.75 -19.77 7.99
N SER A 702 11.74 -20.24 8.73
CA SER A 702 11.56 -19.94 10.16
C SER A 702 12.61 -20.55 11.09
N GLU A 703 13.28 -21.63 10.66
CA GLU A 703 14.35 -22.30 11.43
C GLU A 703 15.70 -21.56 11.38
N SER A 704 15.84 -20.57 10.50
CA SER A 704 17.11 -19.87 10.31
C SER A 704 17.45 -18.92 11.45
N SER A 705 18.74 -18.82 11.76
CA SER A 705 19.28 -17.66 12.46
C SER A 705 19.41 -16.46 11.52
N TYR A 706 19.37 -15.26 12.09
CA TYR A 706 19.77 -14.02 11.42
C TYR A 706 20.86 -13.34 12.25
N ARG A 707 21.98 -12.96 11.62
CA ARG A 707 23.07 -12.22 12.28
C ARG A 707 23.71 -11.21 11.33
N PRO A 708 23.82 -9.92 11.70
CA PRO A 708 24.64 -8.96 10.95
C PRO A 708 26.08 -9.48 10.79
N VAL A 709 26.71 -9.21 9.66
CA VAL A 709 28.15 -9.46 9.49
C VAL A 709 28.93 -8.24 9.95
N LEU A 710 30.10 -8.46 10.55
CA LEU A 710 30.98 -7.38 10.97
C LEU A 710 31.85 -6.93 9.81
N SER A 711 32.11 -5.63 9.73
CA SER A 711 32.90 -5.00 8.68
C SER A 711 33.71 -3.86 9.26
N SER A 712 34.90 -3.63 8.72
CA SER A 712 35.70 -2.45 9.07
C SER A 712 35.20 -1.15 8.39
N SER A 713 34.15 -1.23 7.57
CA SER A 713 33.56 -0.11 6.85
C SER A 713 32.04 -0.06 7.03
N GLU A 714 31.53 1.14 7.32
CA GLU A 714 30.09 1.47 7.41
C GLU A 714 29.35 1.44 6.06
N HIS A 715 30.10 1.35 4.96
CA HIS A 715 29.57 1.27 3.60
C HIS A 715 29.16 -0.16 3.22
N LEU A 716 29.42 -1.15 4.08
CA LEU A 716 28.92 -2.50 3.89
C LEU A 716 27.63 -2.69 4.70
N LEU A 717 26.56 -3.05 4.00
CA LEU A 717 25.37 -3.64 4.61
C LEU A 717 25.45 -5.16 4.40
N GLY A 718 25.33 -5.95 5.46
CA GLY A 718 25.34 -7.40 5.28
C GLY A 718 24.88 -8.22 6.48
N PHE A 719 24.45 -9.44 6.20
CA PHE A 719 23.97 -10.37 7.21
C PHE A 719 24.17 -11.81 6.77
N SER A 720 24.16 -12.72 7.74
CA SER A 720 24.20 -14.16 7.56
C SER A 720 22.88 -14.80 7.94
N ARG A 721 22.49 -15.80 7.14
CA ARG A 721 21.40 -16.75 7.40
C ARG A 721 22.04 -18.11 7.61
N SER A 722 21.58 -18.87 8.60
CA SER A 722 22.15 -20.20 8.84
C SER A 722 21.19 -21.11 9.57
N VAL A 723 21.30 -22.40 9.30
CA VAL A 723 20.58 -23.45 10.02
C VAL A 723 21.57 -24.48 10.54
N ALA A 724 21.40 -24.88 11.81
CA ALA A 724 22.18 -25.96 12.39
C ALA A 724 21.73 -27.32 11.80
N PRO A 725 22.63 -28.33 11.74
CA PRO A 725 22.25 -29.66 11.30
C PRO A 725 21.10 -30.20 12.17
N GLY A 726 20.05 -30.69 11.53
CA GLY A 726 18.91 -31.27 12.24
C GLY A 726 19.27 -32.60 12.90
N ARG A 727 18.65 -32.90 14.06
CA ARG A 727 18.59 -34.28 14.59
C ARG A 727 17.42 -35.01 13.93
N LEU A 728 17.68 -35.81 12.90
CA LEU A 728 16.71 -36.78 12.39
C LEU A 728 16.91 -38.13 13.08
N THR A 729 15.89 -38.58 13.81
CA THR A 729 15.69 -39.99 14.23
C THR A 729 16.92 -40.70 14.82
N GLY A 730 17.55 -40.14 15.86
CA GLY A 730 18.58 -40.85 16.64
C GLY A 730 19.92 -41.10 15.91
N ALA A 731 20.07 -40.66 14.66
CA ALA A 731 21.34 -40.63 13.95
C ALA A 731 21.78 -39.16 13.77
N ILE A 732 23.02 -38.86 14.13
CA ILE A 732 23.64 -37.59 13.76
C ILE A 732 23.81 -37.65 12.24
N VAL A 733 22.97 -36.92 11.50
CA VAL A 733 23.23 -36.66 10.08
C VAL A 733 24.53 -35.86 10.02
N ARG A 734 25.56 -36.44 9.41
CA ARG A 734 26.82 -35.74 9.11
C ARG A 734 26.55 -34.72 8.00
N GLY A 735 25.97 -33.58 8.36
CA GLY A 735 25.85 -32.40 7.51
C GLY A 735 26.51 -31.21 8.20
N GLY A 736 27.25 -30.38 7.45
CA GLY A 736 27.76 -29.09 7.93
C GLY A 736 26.62 -28.12 8.23
N ARG A 737 26.94 -26.99 8.87
CA ARG A 737 26.00 -25.87 9.05
C ARG A 737 25.85 -25.14 7.73
N GLU A 738 24.69 -25.25 7.08
CA GLU A 738 24.36 -24.46 5.88
C GLU A 738 24.32 -22.97 6.26
N THR A 739 25.11 -22.15 5.58
CA THR A 739 25.27 -20.72 5.88
C THR A 739 25.34 -19.92 4.60
N PHE A 740 24.45 -18.94 4.48
CA PHE A 740 24.45 -17.94 3.42
C PHE A 740 24.80 -16.57 3.99
N VAL A 741 25.57 -15.77 3.24
CA VAL A 741 25.89 -14.38 3.57
C VAL A 741 25.44 -13.49 2.42
N THR A 742 24.69 -12.43 2.74
CA THR A 742 24.30 -11.37 1.81
C THR A 742 25.09 -10.12 2.12
N LEU A 743 25.68 -9.52 1.08
CA LEU A 743 26.43 -8.27 1.15
C LEU A 743 25.88 -7.28 0.12
N ALA A 744 25.79 -6.01 0.49
CA ALA A 744 25.38 -4.90 -0.37
C ALA A 744 26.16 -3.62 -0.04
N THR A 745 26.42 -2.82 -1.07
CA THR A 745 27.07 -1.51 -0.93
C THR A 745 26.07 -0.45 -0.48
N ARG A 746 26.40 0.26 0.61
CA ARG A 746 25.63 1.36 1.22
C ARG A 746 26.34 2.71 1.02
N ALA A 747 25.56 3.77 0.82
CA ALA A 747 26.06 5.13 0.59
C ALA A 747 27.19 5.19 -0.46
N PRO A 748 26.99 4.63 -1.67
CA PRO A 748 28.04 4.44 -2.68
C PRO A 748 28.69 5.75 -3.14
N ALA A 749 27.92 6.83 -3.27
CA ALA A 749 28.48 8.13 -3.65
C ALA A 749 29.46 8.68 -2.61
N ARG A 750 29.20 8.47 -1.30
CA ARG A 750 30.16 8.82 -0.25
C ARG A 750 31.37 7.89 -0.29
N LEU A 751 31.16 6.58 -0.43
CA LEU A 751 32.23 5.60 -0.56
C LEU A 751 33.23 5.98 -1.67
N GLU A 752 32.74 6.37 -2.85
CA GLU A 752 33.60 6.79 -3.96
C GLU A 752 34.37 8.09 -3.64
N ARG A 753 33.72 9.06 -2.98
CA ARG A 753 34.39 10.31 -2.53
C ARG A 753 35.47 10.05 -1.48
N THR A 754 35.34 9.00 -0.67
CA THR A 754 36.30 8.61 0.38
C THR A 754 37.32 7.56 -0.07
N HIS A 755 37.62 7.49 -1.37
CA HIS A 755 38.61 6.60 -2.00
C HIS A 755 38.21 5.12 -2.16
N GLY A 756 36.91 4.81 -2.15
CA GLY A 756 36.40 3.45 -2.33
C GLY A 756 36.67 2.55 -1.14
N TRP A 757 36.67 1.23 -1.36
CA TRP A 757 36.83 0.23 -0.29
C TRP A 757 38.22 0.23 0.35
N GLY A 758 39.28 0.59 -0.37
CA GLY A 758 40.66 0.59 0.15
C GLY A 758 41.06 -0.76 0.79
N ASP A 759 41.48 -0.71 2.06
CA ASP A 759 41.84 -1.89 2.86
C ASP A 759 40.67 -2.42 3.72
N ALA A 760 39.44 -1.97 3.48
CA ALA A 760 38.29 -2.41 4.25
C ALA A 760 38.00 -3.90 4.05
N THR A 761 37.59 -4.57 5.13
CA THR A 761 37.33 -6.00 5.18
C THR A 761 35.96 -6.32 5.76
N VAL A 762 35.47 -7.51 5.43
CA VAL A 762 34.32 -8.16 6.07
C VAL A 762 34.75 -9.43 6.78
N ASP A 763 34.20 -9.66 7.97
CA ASP A 763 34.42 -10.88 8.73
C ASP A 763 33.62 -12.03 8.11
N LEU A 764 34.32 -13.01 7.54
CA LEU A 764 33.75 -14.25 6.99
C LEU A 764 34.45 -15.43 7.65
N ALA A 765 33.69 -16.45 8.05
CA ALA A 765 34.29 -17.61 8.70
C ALA A 765 35.29 -18.30 7.77
N ALA A 766 36.41 -18.77 8.34
CA ALA A 766 37.45 -19.42 7.55
C ALA A 766 36.91 -20.63 6.76
N GLY A 767 37.36 -20.75 5.51
CA GLY A 767 36.92 -21.75 4.55
C GLY A 767 36.58 -21.15 3.19
N ASP A 768 36.03 -22.00 2.32
CA ASP A 768 35.63 -21.62 0.97
C ASP A 768 34.15 -21.20 0.93
N TRP A 769 33.90 -20.10 0.22
CA TRP A 769 32.59 -19.52 0.00
C TRP A 769 32.31 -19.47 -1.49
N HIS A 770 31.22 -20.05 -1.93
CA HIS A 770 30.76 -19.95 -3.31
C HIS A 770 29.91 -18.70 -3.47
N ASP A 771 30.29 -17.80 -4.39
CA ASP A 771 29.46 -16.65 -4.74
C ASP A 771 28.49 -17.06 -5.87
N HIS A 772 27.20 -17.10 -5.55
CA HIS A 772 26.17 -17.50 -6.50
C HIS A 772 25.97 -16.49 -7.64
N LEU A 773 26.39 -15.22 -7.48
CA LEU A 773 26.25 -14.23 -8.53
C LEU A 773 27.35 -14.34 -9.58
N THR A 774 28.58 -14.65 -9.17
CA THR A 774 29.74 -14.74 -10.07
C THR A 774 30.09 -16.17 -10.47
N GLY A 775 29.66 -17.16 -9.67
CA GLY A 775 30.08 -18.56 -9.78
C GLY A 775 31.49 -18.83 -9.24
N GLU A 776 32.17 -17.81 -8.71
CA GLU A 776 33.53 -17.92 -8.20
C GLU A 776 33.58 -18.48 -6.78
N THR A 777 34.76 -18.93 -6.36
CA THR A 777 35.03 -19.36 -4.99
C THR A 777 35.92 -18.33 -4.31
N VAL A 778 35.47 -17.83 -3.16
CA VAL A 778 36.17 -16.88 -2.29
C VAL A 778 36.69 -17.66 -1.09
N THR A 779 38.00 -17.78 -0.96
CA THR A 779 38.62 -18.37 0.22
C THR A 779 38.81 -17.31 1.29
N SER A 780 38.30 -17.56 2.50
CA SER A 780 38.48 -16.70 3.66
C SER A 780 39.37 -17.36 4.70
N ASP A 781 40.26 -16.59 5.32
CA ASP A 781 41.04 -16.96 6.50
C ASP A 781 40.46 -16.38 7.81
N GLY A 782 39.26 -15.80 7.75
CA GLY A 782 38.61 -15.06 8.82
C GLY A 782 38.16 -13.66 8.40
N GLN A 783 38.83 -13.07 7.41
CA GLN A 783 38.46 -11.77 6.84
C GLN A 783 38.65 -11.79 5.31
N VAL A 784 37.87 -10.99 4.58
CA VAL A 784 38.02 -10.83 3.12
C VAL A 784 37.99 -9.35 2.76
N ARG A 785 38.85 -8.93 1.84
CA ARG A 785 38.90 -7.54 1.36
C ARG A 785 37.68 -7.21 0.51
N LEU A 786 36.98 -6.14 0.88
CA LEU A 786 35.78 -5.69 0.17
C LEU A 786 36.08 -5.19 -1.23
N ALA A 787 37.26 -4.58 -1.44
CA ALA A 787 37.72 -4.12 -2.75
C ALA A 787 37.84 -5.26 -3.78
N GLU A 788 38.12 -6.48 -3.33
CA GLU A 788 38.25 -7.67 -4.18
C GLU A 788 36.89 -8.35 -4.32
N LEU A 789 36.22 -8.58 -3.19
CA LEU A 789 34.93 -9.28 -3.11
C LEU A 789 33.79 -8.57 -3.87
N LEU A 790 33.76 -7.23 -3.83
CA LEU A 790 32.71 -6.41 -4.46
C LEU A 790 33.24 -5.63 -5.68
N SER A 791 34.29 -6.16 -6.32
CA SER A 791 34.94 -5.52 -7.47
C SER A 791 34.07 -5.53 -8.74
N ALA A 792 33.45 -6.68 -9.05
CA ALA A 792 32.60 -6.86 -10.22
C ALA A 792 31.13 -6.49 -9.94
N TRP A 793 30.64 -6.86 -8.77
CA TRP A 793 29.27 -6.64 -8.33
C TRP A 793 29.25 -5.80 -7.05
N PRO A 794 28.32 -4.84 -6.90
CA PRO A 794 28.19 -4.05 -5.68
C PRO A 794 27.47 -4.83 -4.57
N VAL A 795 27.20 -6.11 -4.83
CA VAL A 795 26.45 -7.06 -3.99
C VAL A 795 27.08 -8.44 -4.12
N ALA A 796 26.92 -9.28 -3.11
CA ALA A 796 27.34 -10.69 -3.16
C ALA A 796 26.36 -11.59 -2.39
N LEU A 797 26.15 -12.81 -2.88
CA LEU A 797 25.40 -13.86 -2.20
C LEU A 797 26.28 -15.09 -2.06
N LEU A 798 26.83 -15.30 -0.87
CA LEU A 798 27.85 -16.29 -0.60
C LEU A 798 27.28 -17.49 0.16
N GLU A 799 27.50 -18.71 -0.31
CA GLU A 799 27.22 -19.96 0.40
C GLU A 799 28.52 -20.58 0.90
N ARG A 800 28.53 -21.00 2.17
CA ARG A 800 29.67 -21.73 2.73
C ARG A 800 29.67 -23.18 2.26
N SER A 801 30.79 -23.61 1.67
CA SER A 801 31.00 -25.01 1.24
C SER A 801 31.18 -26.00 2.40
#